data_AF-A0A5K8AIY0-F1
#
_entry.id   AF-A0A5K8AIY0-F1
#
_cell.length_a   1.000
_cell.length_b   1.000
_cell.length_c   1.000
_cell.angle_alpha   90.00
_cell.angle_beta   90.00
_cell.angle_gamma   90.00
#
_symmetry.space_group_name_H-M   'P 1'
#
loop_
_entity.id
_entity.type
_entity.pdbx_description
1 polymer ?
#
loop_
_entity_poly.entity_id
_entity_poly.type
_entity_poly.pdbx_seq_one_letter_code
_entity_poly.pdbx_strand_id
1 'polypeptide(L)'
;MNQEENRANQDRRTRVGLKSLYLDPNNYRFIDDEKYTPVDEDRLTDADVQRRTNNILLGKNGENVRDLIDSFRKNGFLPVDQIQVRQLGSGKYLVVEGNRRVAALKLLQVRYEHEGYDLGNLNPEIFSKLPVVFYTGVDDTHHLVLMGLKHISGNKKWPAINQAELLRTLYEKHGMIADDICKAIGISKREFNATLSTLALIDQYKESDYGDQFTSEKYSFFREIVRSRNLREWLQWNDSQKQAGMPMNLERLFSWLSEEEVIDDDDEAEQDIIGNSRKLEPVITKASQIRELAKLIDDQKALGNLDASRNLAEATLASEVLSKDKVKNALSIINQEVGTIFNMSRHISDADRSEIGELSRKLSGVIDIQNAQALSASTRNVFLVEKPRSHFKSINIKEFKKFEKVMLEDLTMVNLFAGVNNSGKTSILEAVALLTSLNSPRAFIDLGRRRSQLTSESLNVKWFIGELPEGCLEGVFDGKKVSLKCQNDIEEDIADQTYYLSSFEFIARHDGREWRSVTHFFEKYPQRTEGAVRSLCPVVFSSPFIGLEMEMLRECHDKSVEFGSKKIVVDFIRKHVDSGVQNIELVKDGRFRVSHNDLERAPDLTQFGAGMQRIFNIGLLFAGARNGVLLIDEIENAIHAAMLPNVVSLIDELSEKFYVQVFLTSHSKECIDAFARCDSIRPKLAAYALLDRHEKKYLRFDGERIARLLDSIDFDLRGGKKR
;
A
#
# COMPACT_ATOMS: atom_id res chain seq x y z
N MET A 1 -65.62 -37.28 -4.03
CA MET A 1 -65.62 -36.39 -5.21
C MET A 1 -64.22 -36.10 -5.78
N ASN A 2 -63.12 -36.65 -5.22
CA ASN A 2 -61.74 -36.34 -5.65
C ASN A 2 -61.01 -37.44 -6.44
N GLN A 3 -61.72 -38.49 -6.90
CA GLN A 3 -61.14 -39.52 -7.79
C GLN A 3 -61.61 -39.39 -9.25
N GLU A 4 -62.72 -38.68 -9.51
CA GLU A 4 -63.18 -38.37 -10.87
C GLU A 4 -62.52 -37.12 -11.44
N GLU A 5 -62.22 -36.09 -10.62
CA GLU A 5 -61.43 -34.93 -11.06
C GLU A 5 -59.98 -35.29 -11.43
N ASN A 6 -59.39 -36.29 -10.75
CA ASN A 6 -58.05 -36.79 -11.11
C ASN A 6 -58.06 -37.65 -12.38
N ARG A 7 -59.20 -38.24 -12.78
CA ARG A 7 -59.36 -38.91 -14.07
C ARG A 7 -59.65 -37.92 -15.20
N ALA A 8 -60.36 -36.83 -14.93
CA ALA A 8 -60.60 -35.77 -15.92
C ALA A 8 -59.32 -35.01 -16.34
N ASN A 9 -58.29 -34.95 -15.49
CA ASN A 9 -57.02 -34.28 -15.81
C ASN A 9 -55.98 -35.16 -16.52
N GLN A 10 -56.23 -36.48 -16.67
CA GLN A 10 -55.36 -37.37 -17.46
C GLN A 10 -55.62 -37.30 -18.98
N ASP A 11 -56.70 -36.64 -19.41
CA ASP A 11 -57.25 -36.71 -20.77
C ASP A 11 -56.92 -35.54 -21.72
N ARG A 12 -55.78 -34.84 -21.51
CA ARG A 12 -55.33 -33.74 -22.42
C ARG A 12 -53.98 -33.97 -23.09
N ARG A 13 -53.43 -35.18 -23.09
CA ARG A 13 -52.17 -35.50 -23.78
C ARG A 13 -52.44 -35.99 -25.19
N THR A 14 -52.40 -35.07 -26.16
CA THR A 14 -52.48 -35.42 -27.59
C THR A 14 -51.08 -35.72 -28.11
N ARG A 15 -50.96 -36.67 -29.04
CA ARG A 15 -49.69 -36.97 -29.71
C ARG A 15 -49.68 -36.34 -31.09
N VAL A 16 -48.67 -35.52 -31.36
CA VAL A 16 -48.52 -34.82 -32.65
C VAL A 16 -47.15 -35.11 -33.24
N GLY A 17 -47.05 -35.09 -34.57
CA GLY A 17 -45.78 -35.23 -35.27
C GLY A 17 -44.94 -33.96 -35.15
N LEU A 18 -43.61 -34.11 -35.07
CA LEU A 18 -42.69 -32.99 -34.92
C LEU A 18 -42.74 -32.01 -36.10
N LYS A 19 -43.09 -32.50 -37.31
CA LYS A 19 -43.30 -31.70 -38.53
C LYS A 19 -44.51 -30.75 -38.43
N SER A 20 -45.47 -31.06 -37.57
CA SER A 20 -46.66 -30.21 -37.35
C SER A 20 -46.43 -29.10 -36.31
N LEU A 21 -45.27 -29.12 -35.63
CA LEU A 21 -44.91 -28.15 -34.60
C LEU A 21 -44.05 -27.01 -35.16
N TYR A 22 -44.50 -25.78 -34.99
CA TYR A 22 -43.82 -24.55 -35.37
C TYR A 22 -43.25 -23.90 -34.11
N LEU A 23 -41.97 -23.53 -34.15
CA LEU A 23 -41.31 -22.83 -33.05
C LEU A 23 -41.89 -21.42 -32.97
N ASP A 24 -42.03 -20.88 -31.77
CA ASP A 24 -42.49 -19.51 -31.57
C ASP A 24 -41.36 -18.51 -31.86
N PRO A 25 -41.47 -17.68 -32.92
CA PRO A 25 -40.46 -16.68 -33.27
C PRO A 25 -40.44 -15.47 -32.34
N ASN A 26 -41.52 -15.21 -31.59
CA ASN A 26 -41.63 -14.09 -30.64
C ASN A 26 -41.33 -14.53 -29.20
N ASN A 27 -40.62 -15.65 -29.05
CA ASN A 27 -40.36 -16.19 -27.73
C ASN A 27 -39.35 -15.32 -26.97
N TYR A 28 -39.77 -14.82 -25.80
CA TYR A 28 -38.94 -14.02 -24.90
C TYR A 28 -37.60 -14.64 -24.56
N ARG A 29 -37.37 -15.94 -24.73
CA ARG A 29 -36.06 -16.54 -24.47
C ARG A 29 -34.90 -15.86 -25.21
N PHE A 30 -35.14 -15.32 -26.40
CA PHE A 30 -34.09 -14.85 -27.31
C PHE A 30 -34.40 -13.49 -27.95
N ILE A 31 -35.32 -12.72 -27.41
CA ILE A 31 -35.67 -11.39 -27.96
C ILE A 31 -34.51 -10.39 -27.90
N ASP A 32 -33.47 -10.70 -27.13
CA ASP A 32 -32.23 -9.96 -27.02
C ASP A 32 -31.14 -10.40 -28.02
N ASP A 33 -31.41 -11.40 -28.87
CA ASP A 33 -30.51 -11.82 -29.95
C ASP A 33 -30.51 -10.80 -31.09
N GLU A 34 -29.33 -10.43 -31.61
CA GLU A 34 -29.18 -9.44 -32.70
C GLU A 34 -29.96 -9.80 -33.97
N LYS A 35 -30.22 -11.09 -34.22
CA LYS A 35 -30.95 -11.57 -35.41
C LYS A 35 -32.46 -11.63 -35.19
N TYR A 36 -32.93 -11.37 -33.97
CA TYR A 36 -34.34 -11.35 -33.66
C TYR A 36 -35.03 -10.19 -34.39
N THR A 37 -36.18 -10.47 -34.99
CA THR A 37 -37.12 -9.44 -35.39
C THR A 37 -38.52 -9.89 -34.99
N PRO A 38 -39.40 -8.99 -34.51
CA PRO A 38 -40.80 -9.30 -34.29
C PRO A 38 -41.44 -9.89 -35.56
N VAL A 39 -42.36 -10.84 -35.37
CA VAL A 39 -43.06 -11.54 -36.46
C VAL A 39 -44.56 -11.50 -36.22
N ASP A 40 -45.32 -11.11 -37.24
CA ASP A 40 -46.78 -11.08 -37.20
C ASP A 40 -47.39 -12.50 -37.25
N GLU A 41 -48.64 -12.65 -36.78
CA GLU A 41 -49.28 -13.97 -36.62
C GLU A 41 -49.42 -14.77 -37.93
N ASP A 42 -49.60 -14.09 -39.07
CA ASP A 42 -49.75 -14.68 -40.39
C ASP A 42 -48.45 -15.32 -40.91
N ARG A 43 -47.29 -14.83 -40.44
CA ARG A 43 -45.95 -15.26 -40.87
C ARG A 43 -45.30 -16.31 -39.98
N LEU A 44 -45.98 -16.74 -38.91
CA LEU A 44 -45.43 -17.70 -37.93
C LEU A 44 -45.02 -19.03 -38.57
N THR A 45 -45.64 -19.41 -39.70
CA THR A 45 -45.36 -20.68 -40.40
C THR A 45 -44.39 -20.57 -41.57
N ASP A 46 -43.87 -19.36 -41.86
CA ASP A 46 -42.95 -19.13 -42.95
C ASP A 46 -41.62 -19.88 -42.74
N ALA A 47 -41.09 -20.46 -43.82
CA ALA A 47 -39.95 -21.38 -43.74
C ALA A 47 -38.64 -20.68 -43.35
N ASP A 48 -38.44 -19.43 -43.80
CA ASP A 48 -37.31 -18.57 -43.43
C ASP A 48 -37.39 -18.13 -41.96
N VAL A 49 -38.59 -17.74 -41.49
CA VAL A 49 -38.85 -17.41 -40.08
C VAL A 49 -38.53 -18.61 -39.19
N GLN A 50 -39.07 -19.78 -39.50
CA GLN A 50 -38.83 -21.00 -38.71
C GLN A 50 -37.35 -21.40 -38.72
N ARG A 51 -36.64 -21.22 -39.84
CA ARG A 51 -35.19 -21.50 -39.93
C ARG A 51 -34.41 -20.55 -39.03
N ARG A 52 -34.71 -19.24 -39.07
CA ARG A 52 -34.09 -18.24 -38.21
C ARG A 52 -34.32 -18.54 -36.73
N THR A 53 -35.57 -18.75 -36.33
CA THR A 53 -35.95 -19.10 -34.95
C THR A 53 -35.26 -20.37 -34.47
N ASN A 54 -35.21 -21.40 -35.31
CA ASN A 54 -34.51 -22.64 -35.00
C ASN A 54 -33.00 -22.41 -34.81
N ASN A 55 -32.36 -21.62 -35.68
CA ASN A 55 -30.94 -21.31 -35.58
C ASN A 55 -30.59 -20.54 -34.29
N ILE A 56 -31.42 -19.57 -33.90
CA ILE A 56 -31.25 -18.84 -32.63
C ILE A 56 -31.37 -19.80 -31.43
N LEU A 57 -32.41 -20.64 -31.41
CA LEU A 57 -32.64 -21.61 -30.34
C LEU A 57 -31.55 -22.69 -30.21
N LEU A 58 -30.95 -23.10 -31.32
CA LEU A 58 -29.89 -24.11 -31.35
C LEU A 58 -28.50 -23.52 -31.05
N GLY A 59 -28.24 -22.27 -31.46
CA GLY A 59 -26.90 -21.69 -31.44
C GLY A 59 -25.96 -22.35 -32.47
N LYS A 60 -24.68 -22.00 -32.46
CA LYS A 60 -23.69 -22.62 -33.36
C LYS A 60 -23.56 -24.10 -32.99
N ASN A 61 -23.71 -24.98 -33.99
CA ASN A 61 -23.60 -26.44 -33.84
C ASN A 61 -24.52 -27.10 -32.77
N GLY A 62 -25.56 -26.42 -32.29
CA GLY A 62 -26.48 -26.96 -31.27
C GLY A 62 -26.02 -26.73 -29.82
N GLU A 63 -25.07 -25.83 -29.57
CA GLU A 63 -24.53 -25.53 -28.23
C GLU A 63 -25.62 -25.15 -27.20
N ASN A 64 -26.65 -24.40 -27.60
CA ASN A 64 -27.71 -23.91 -26.71
C ASN A 64 -28.70 -25.00 -26.25
N VAL A 65 -28.58 -26.22 -26.78
CA VAL A 65 -29.45 -27.36 -26.46
C VAL A 65 -28.68 -28.64 -26.13
N ARG A 66 -27.36 -28.54 -25.93
CA ARG A 66 -26.50 -29.70 -25.67
C ARG A 66 -26.92 -30.48 -24.43
N ASP A 67 -27.30 -29.78 -23.36
CA ASP A 67 -27.88 -30.31 -22.12
C ASP A 67 -29.12 -31.19 -22.39
N LEU A 68 -30.01 -30.74 -23.28
CA LEU A 68 -31.21 -31.46 -23.65
C LEU A 68 -30.88 -32.67 -24.53
N ILE A 69 -29.95 -32.53 -25.48
CA ILE A 69 -29.48 -33.63 -26.33
C ILE A 69 -28.90 -34.74 -25.46
N ASP A 70 -28.00 -34.42 -24.54
CA ASP A 70 -27.37 -35.39 -23.65
C ASP A 70 -28.40 -36.07 -22.73
N SER A 71 -29.35 -35.30 -22.19
CA SER A 71 -30.44 -35.82 -21.38
C SER A 71 -31.35 -36.77 -22.16
N PHE A 72 -31.73 -36.41 -23.38
CA PHE A 72 -32.56 -37.26 -24.24
C PHE A 72 -31.84 -38.55 -24.62
N ARG A 73 -30.56 -38.49 -24.99
CA ARG A 73 -29.77 -39.68 -25.32
C ARG A 73 -29.58 -40.60 -24.13
N LYS A 74 -29.40 -40.04 -22.92
CA LYS A 74 -29.17 -40.85 -21.71
C LYS A 74 -30.45 -41.43 -21.11
N ASN A 75 -31.55 -40.67 -21.07
CA ASN A 75 -32.75 -41.03 -20.32
C ASN A 75 -33.99 -41.27 -21.19
N GLY A 76 -33.89 -41.02 -22.50
CA GLY A 76 -35.06 -40.93 -23.37
C GLY A 76 -35.89 -39.67 -23.10
N PHE A 77 -37.08 -39.58 -23.71
CA PHE A 77 -37.99 -38.47 -23.49
C PHE A 77 -38.76 -38.65 -22.18
N LEU A 78 -38.46 -37.81 -21.18
CA LEU A 78 -39.16 -37.80 -19.89
C LEU A 78 -40.29 -36.74 -19.90
N PRO A 79 -41.56 -37.12 -19.68
CA PRO A 79 -42.71 -36.20 -19.72
C PRO A 79 -42.90 -35.41 -18.41
N VAL A 80 -41.80 -34.92 -17.82
CA VAL A 80 -41.81 -34.18 -16.54
C VAL A 80 -42.33 -32.77 -16.74
N ASP A 81 -41.70 -32.03 -17.65
CA ASP A 81 -42.21 -30.74 -18.10
C ASP A 81 -42.97 -30.95 -19.41
N GLN A 82 -44.24 -30.60 -19.49
CA GLN A 82 -45.04 -30.84 -20.69
C GLN A 82 -44.78 -29.77 -21.77
N ILE A 83 -44.76 -30.18 -23.04
CA ILE A 83 -44.71 -29.25 -24.18
C ILE A 83 -46.12 -28.75 -24.43
N GLN A 84 -46.30 -27.43 -24.39
CA GLN A 84 -47.61 -26.81 -24.59
C GLN A 84 -47.69 -26.18 -25.98
N VAL A 85 -48.84 -26.32 -26.62
CA VAL A 85 -49.03 -25.84 -27.99
C VAL A 85 -50.38 -25.14 -28.16
N ARG A 86 -50.42 -24.13 -29.03
CA ARG A 86 -51.63 -23.44 -29.50
C ARG A 86 -51.92 -23.88 -30.94
N GLN A 87 -53.19 -24.11 -31.27
CA GLN A 87 -53.58 -24.50 -32.62
C GLN A 87 -53.61 -23.27 -33.55
N LEU A 88 -52.95 -23.36 -34.72
CA LEU A 88 -52.94 -22.32 -35.76
C LEU A 88 -53.96 -22.57 -36.89
N GLY A 89 -54.54 -23.78 -36.93
CA GLY A 89 -55.41 -24.25 -38.01
C GLY A 89 -54.75 -25.34 -38.87
N SER A 90 -55.55 -26.15 -39.58
CA SER A 90 -55.09 -27.18 -40.53
C SER A 90 -54.03 -28.17 -39.99
N GLY A 91 -54.17 -28.61 -38.73
CA GLY A 91 -53.24 -29.56 -38.10
C GLY A 91 -51.84 -29.01 -37.82
N LYS A 92 -51.67 -27.68 -37.87
CA LYS A 92 -50.44 -26.96 -37.48
C LYS A 92 -50.58 -26.42 -36.05
N TYR A 93 -49.49 -26.48 -35.30
CA TYR A 93 -49.45 -26.05 -33.90
C TYR A 93 -48.23 -25.19 -33.62
N LEU A 94 -48.44 -24.07 -32.94
CA LEU A 94 -47.38 -23.21 -32.42
C LEU A 94 -46.92 -23.72 -31.07
N VAL A 95 -45.61 -23.81 -30.86
CA VAL A 95 -45.02 -24.22 -29.58
C VAL A 95 -44.98 -23.03 -28.63
N VAL A 96 -45.88 -23.06 -27.67
CA VAL A 96 -46.09 -22.02 -26.66
C VAL A 96 -45.09 -22.18 -25.52
N GLU A 97 -44.85 -23.41 -25.09
CA GLU A 97 -43.87 -23.75 -24.05
C GLU A 97 -43.11 -25.01 -24.45
N GLY A 98 -41.79 -24.99 -24.30
CA GLY A 98 -40.92 -26.11 -24.71
C GLY A 98 -40.20 -25.92 -26.05
N ASN A 99 -40.09 -24.69 -26.56
CA ASN A 99 -39.41 -24.35 -27.82
C ASN A 99 -38.02 -25.00 -27.98
N ARG A 100 -37.14 -24.91 -26.96
CA ARG A 100 -35.82 -25.58 -27.00
C ARG A 100 -35.90 -27.09 -27.15
N ARG A 101 -36.89 -27.74 -26.54
CA ARG A 101 -37.02 -29.21 -26.60
C ARG A 101 -37.50 -29.64 -27.97
N VAL A 102 -38.44 -28.90 -28.54
CA VAL A 102 -38.87 -29.12 -29.92
C VAL A 102 -37.70 -28.87 -30.89
N ALA A 103 -36.93 -27.79 -30.71
CA ALA A 103 -35.74 -27.51 -31.52
C ALA A 103 -34.67 -28.62 -31.39
N ALA A 104 -34.37 -29.07 -30.17
CA ALA A 104 -33.43 -30.16 -29.92
C ALA A 104 -33.87 -31.48 -30.55
N LEU A 105 -35.17 -31.82 -30.44
CA LEU A 105 -35.74 -32.99 -31.10
C LEU A 105 -35.70 -32.87 -32.62
N LYS A 106 -35.93 -31.67 -33.18
CA LYS A 106 -35.82 -31.42 -34.62
C LYS A 106 -34.39 -31.61 -35.11
N LEU A 107 -33.41 -31.12 -34.35
CA LEU A 107 -31.99 -31.34 -34.64
C LEU A 107 -31.63 -32.84 -34.58
N LEU A 108 -32.06 -33.55 -33.53
CA LEU A 108 -31.84 -35.00 -33.40
C LEU A 108 -32.50 -35.79 -34.53
N GLN A 109 -33.69 -35.40 -34.98
CA GLN A 109 -34.36 -36.03 -36.12
C GLN A 109 -33.51 -35.89 -37.38
N VAL A 110 -33.04 -34.68 -37.70
CA VAL A 110 -32.20 -34.43 -38.88
C VAL A 110 -30.91 -35.25 -38.83
N ARG A 111 -30.21 -35.25 -37.68
CA ARG A 111 -28.98 -36.03 -37.52
C ARG A 111 -29.20 -37.54 -37.61
N TYR A 112 -30.31 -38.04 -37.06
CA TYR A 112 -30.66 -39.45 -37.15
C TYR A 112 -31.00 -39.87 -38.58
N GLU A 113 -31.85 -39.10 -39.27
CA GLU A 113 -32.35 -39.43 -40.61
C GLU A 113 -31.30 -39.22 -41.71
N HIS A 114 -30.37 -38.27 -41.56
CA HIS A 114 -29.42 -37.88 -42.62
C HIS A 114 -27.94 -38.14 -42.29
N GLU A 115 -27.56 -38.22 -41.02
CA GLU A 115 -26.15 -38.38 -40.59
C GLU A 115 -25.88 -39.74 -39.94
N GLY A 116 -26.90 -40.60 -39.78
CA GLY A 116 -26.77 -41.90 -39.10
C GLY A 116 -26.45 -41.76 -37.60
N TYR A 117 -26.85 -40.65 -36.98
CA TYR A 117 -26.49 -40.31 -35.61
C TYR A 117 -27.15 -41.22 -34.57
N ASP A 118 -26.37 -41.70 -33.59
CA ASP A 118 -26.86 -42.57 -32.52
C ASP A 118 -27.69 -41.81 -31.46
N LEU A 119 -28.97 -42.18 -31.35
CA LEU A 119 -29.95 -41.62 -30.42
C LEU A 119 -29.83 -42.13 -28.98
N GLY A 120 -28.99 -43.15 -28.71
CA GLY A 120 -28.90 -43.78 -27.40
C GLY A 120 -30.25 -44.34 -26.94
N ASN A 121 -30.73 -43.92 -25.77
CA ASN A 121 -31.98 -44.38 -25.17
C ASN A 121 -33.24 -43.64 -25.67
N LEU A 122 -33.12 -42.71 -26.63
CA LEU A 122 -34.26 -42.00 -27.20
C LEU A 122 -34.94 -42.83 -28.30
N ASN A 123 -36.21 -43.21 -28.08
CA ASN A 123 -37.00 -43.96 -29.07
C ASN A 123 -37.36 -43.07 -30.28
N PRO A 124 -37.00 -43.45 -31.53
CA PRO A 124 -37.32 -42.71 -32.76
C PRO A 124 -38.81 -42.41 -32.97
N GLU A 125 -39.72 -43.21 -32.39
CA GLU A 125 -41.17 -42.96 -32.49
C GLU A 125 -41.56 -41.54 -32.00
N ILE A 126 -40.76 -40.95 -31.10
CA ILE A 126 -40.99 -39.62 -30.54
C ILE A 126 -41.08 -38.53 -31.62
N PHE A 127 -40.40 -38.70 -32.77
CA PHE A 127 -40.45 -37.73 -33.87
C PHE A 127 -41.81 -37.72 -34.58
N SER A 128 -42.54 -38.85 -34.56
CA SER A 128 -43.87 -38.98 -35.16
C SER A 128 -45.01 -38.79 -34.15
N LYS A 129 -44.75 -39.03 -32.86
CA LYS A 129 -45.77 -39.10 -31.79
C LYS A 129 -45.29 -38.41 -30.51
N LEU A 130 -44.99 -37.12 -30.60
CA LEU A 130 -44.56 -36.32 -29.44
C LEU A 130 -45.78 -35.97 -28.56
N PRO A 131 -45.77 -36.31 -27.25
CA PRO A 131 -46.84 -35.90 -26.34
C PRO A 131 -46.82 -34.39 -26.10
N VAL A 132 -47.94 -33.73 -26.40
CA VAL A 132 -48.17 -32.29 -26.19
C VAL A 132 -49.47 -32.06 -25.43
N VAL A 133 -49.58 -30.87 -24.84
CA VAL A 133 -50.80 -30.40 -24.18
C VAL A 133 -51.29 -29.15 -24.88
N PHE A 134 -52.59 -29.11 -25.20
CA PHE A 134 -53.20 -27.92 -25.77
C PHE A 134 -53.34 -26.83 -24.73
N TYR A 135 -52.81 -25.66 -25.06
CA TYR A 135 -53.05 -24.45 -24.31
C TYR A 135 -54.48 -23.96 -24.61
N THR A 136 -55.35 -23.98 -23.60
CA THR A 136 -56.77 -23.56 -23.71
C THR A 136 -57.02 -22.18 -23.10
N GLY A 137 -55.99 -21.35 -22.94
CA GLY A 137 -56.14 -20.01 -22.37
C GLY A 137 -57.00 -19.12 -23.24
N VAL A 138 -57.82 -18.29 -22.59
CA VAL A 138 -58.88 -17.46 -23.20
C VAL A 138 -58.33 -16.13 -23.75
N ASP A 139 -57.09 -15.73 -23.37
CA ASP A 139 -56.44 -14.46 -23.74
C ASP A 139 -54.89 -14.61 -23.73
N ASP A 140 -54.20 -13.87 -24.60
CA ASP A 140 -52.73 -13.86 -24.76
C ASP A 140 -52.01 -13.46 -23.46
N THR A 141 -52.65 -12.62 -22.65
CA THR A 141 -52.13 -12.18 -21.34
C THR A 141 -51.94 -13.34 -20.36
N HIS A 142 -52.87 -14.30 -20.35
CA HIS A 142 -52.80 -15.47 -19.46
C HIS A 142 -51.59 -16.36 -19.79
N HIS A 143 -51.20 -16.40 -21.07
CA HIS A 143 -50.06 -17.17 -21.53
C HIS A 143 -48.75 -16.53 -21.08
N LEU A 144 -48.62 -15.21 -21.28
CA LEU A 144 -47.46 -14.42 -20.85
C LEU A 144 -47.24 -14.54 -19.33
N VAL A 145 -48.31 -14.51 -18.53
CA VAL A 145 -48.24 -14.73 -17.07
C VAL A 145 -47.73 -16.13 -16.72
N LEU A 146 -48.22 -17.17 -17.41
CA LEU A 146 -47.79 -18.55 -17.18
C LEU A 146 -46.30 -18.76 -17.53
N MET A 147 -45.82 -18.14 -18.61
CA MET A 147 -44.39 -18.11 -18.93
C MET A 147 -43.60 -17.36 -17.86
N GLY A 148 -44.09 -16.20 -17.41
CA GLY A 148 -43.48 -15.41 -16.35
C GLY A 148 -43.31 -16.20 -15.05
N LEU A 149 -44.34 -16.92 -14.60
CA LEU A 149 -44.27 -17.80 -13.43
C LEU A 149 -43.13 -18.82 -13.51
N LYS A 150 -42.90 -19.40 -14.70
CA LYS A 150 -41.89 -20.44 -14.90
C LYS A 150 -40.47 -19.90 -15.11
N HIS A 151 -40.35 -18.76 -15.78
CA HIS A 151 -39.09 -18.22 -16.28
C HIS A 151 -38.59 -16.96 -15.57
N ILE A 152 -39.43 -16.33 -14.73
CA ILE A 152 -39.03 -15.26 -13.81
C ILE A 152 -38.91 -15.84 -12.39
N SER A 153 -39.99 -16.46 -11.89
CA SER A 153 -40.05 -16.96 -10.51
C SER A 153 -39.63 -18.43 -10.36
N GLY A 154 -39.60 -19.19 -11.45
CA GLY A 154 -39.26 -20.62 -11.44
C GLY A 154 -37.77 -20.94 -11.62
N ASN A 155 -37.46 -22.24 -11.70
CA ASN A 155 -36.10 -22.78 -11.69
C ASN A 155 -35.36 -22.68 -13.04
N LYS A 156 -36.07 -22.39 -14.15
CA LYS A 156 -35.50 -22.36 -15.51
C LYS A 156 -35.51 -20.94 -16.07
N LYS A 157 -34.78 -20.03 -15.45
CA LYS A 157 -34.86 -18.59 -15.70
C LYS A 157 -34.37 -18.19 -17.11
N TRP A 158 -35.04 -17.20 -17.71
CA TRP A 158 -34.56 -16.54 -18.93
C TRP A 158 -33.41 -15.57 -18.63
N PRO A 159 -32.70 -15.04 -19.66
CA PRO A 159 -31.87 -13.85 -19.47
C PRO A 159 -32.65 -12.73 -18.78
N ALA A 160 -31.97 -11.95 -17.92
CA ALA A 160 -32.63 -10.99 -17.05
C ALA A 160 -33.33 -9.85 -17.83
N ILE A 161 -32.74 -9.42 -18.95
CA ILE A 161 -33.34 -8.45 -19.86
C ILE A 161 -34.66 -8.97 -20.45
N ASN A 162 -34.70 -10.23 -20.85
CA ASN A 162 -35.89 -10.84 -21.44
C ASN A 162 -37.03 -11.00 -20.43
N GLN A 163 -36.69 -11.30 -19.18
CA GLN A 163 -37.66 -11.28 -18.08
C GLN A 163 -38.24 -9.88 -17.89
N ALA A 164 -37.38 -8.86 -17.95
CA ALA A 164 -37.79 -7.47 -17.80
C ALA A 164 -38.73 -7.02 -18.93
N GLU A 165 -38.42 -7.38 -20.18
CA GLU A 165 -39.24 -7.08 -21.35
C GLU A 165 -40.63 -7.71 -21.28
N LEU A 166 -40.74 -8.92 -20.72
CA LEU A 166 -42.04 -9.55 -20.47
C LEU A 166 -42.87 -8.70 -19.49
N LEU A 167 -42.24 -8.22 -18.40
CA LEU A 167 -42.92 -7.36 -17.43
C LEU A 167 -43.34 -6.02 -18.05
N ARG A 168 -42.47 -5.41 -18.87
CA ARG A 168 -42.79 -4.19 -19.61
C ARG A 168 -43.96 -4.41 -20.57
N THR A 169 -43.96 -5.51 -21.30
CA THR A 169 -45.04 -5.84 -22.26
C THR A 169 -46.38 -6.06 -21.55
N LEU A 170 -46.40 -6.79 -20.44
CA LEU A 170 -47.63 -6.97 -19.65
C LEU A 170 -48.19 -5.63 -19.14
N TYR A 171 -47.30 -4.72 -18.74
CA TYR A 171 -47.66 -3.42 -18.18
C TYR A 171 -48.09 -2.41 -19.26
N GLU A 172 -47.28 -2.20 -20.28
CA GLU A 172 -47.46 -1.14 -21.28
C GLU A 172 -48.35 -1.58 -22.45
N LYS A 173 -48.13 -2.79 -23.00
CA LYS A 173 -48.84 -3.27 -24.19
C LYS A 173 -50.20 -3.89 -23.84
N HIS A 174 -50.25 -4.67 -22.76
CA HIS A 174 -51.49 -5.32 -22.31
C HIS A 174 -52.24 -4.54 -21.22
N GLY A 175 -51.68 -3.41 -20.76
CA GLY A 175 -52.36 -2.51 -19.81
C GLY A 175 -52.66 -3.12 -18.45
N MET A 176 -51.97 -4.19 -18.05
CA MET A 176 -52.20 -4.83 -16.75
C MET A 176 -51.76 -3.91 -15.60
N ILE A 177 -52.52 -3.94 -14.51
CA ILE A 177 -52.18 -3.18 -13.30
C ILE A 177 -50.96 -3.80 -12.62
N ALA A 178 -49.99 -2.98 -12.22
CA ALA A 178 -48.73 -3.42 -11.61
C ALA A 178 -48.91 -4.38 -10.42
N ASP A 179 -49.90 -4.14 -9.56
CA ASP A 179 -50.18 -5.00 -8.41
C ASP A 179 -50.69 -6.39 -8.82
N ASP A 180 -51.43 -6.49 -9.93
CA ASP A 180 -51.91 -7.76 -10.47
C ASP A 180 -50.78 -8.54 -11.13
N ILE A 181 -49.89 -7.87 -11.88
CA ILE A 181 -48.68 -8.48 -12.43
C ILE A 181 -47.81 -9.06 -11.31
N CYS A 182 -47.58 -8.28 -10.24
CA CYS A 182 -46.77 -8.71 -9.09
C CYS A 182 -47.35 -9.95 -8.41
N LYS A 183 -48.66 -9.97 -8.15
CA LYS A 183 -49.36 -11.13 -7.57
C LYS A 183 -49.34 -12.34 -8.49
N ALA A 184 -49.57 -12.13 -9.78
CA ALA A 184 -49.66 -13.19 -10.77
C ALA A 184 -48.31 -13.87 -11.02
N ILE A 185 -47.20 -13.12 -11.01
CA ILE A 185 -45.85 -13.65 -11.26
C ILE A 185 -45.16 -14.05 -9.95
N GLY A 186 -45.54 -13.47 -8.81
CA GLY A 186 -44.93 -13.74 -7.50
C GLY A 186 -43.66 -12.92 -7.22
N ILE A 187 -43.62 -11.66 -7.70
CA ILE A 187 -42.53 -10.72 -7.44
C ILE A 187 -43.01 -9.55 -6.59
N SER A 188 -42.09 -8.90 -5.86
CA SER A 188 -42.42 -7.71 -5.07
C SER A 188 -42.64 -6.50 -5.97
N LYS A 189 -43.50 -5.56 -5.54
CA LYS A 189 -43.68 -4.25 -6.19
C LYS A 189 -42.37 -3.47 -6.33
N ARG A 190 -41.45 -3.65 -5.37
CA ARG A 190 -40.10 -3.08 -5.40
C ARG A 190 -39.27 -3.65 -6.56
N GLU A 191 -39.30 -4.97 -6.76
CA GLU A 191 -38.58 -5.63 -7.87
C GLU A 191 -39.19 -5.25 -9.21
N PHE A 192 -40.52 -5.20 -9.32
CA PHE A 192 -41.22 -4.73 -10.52
C PHE A 192 -40.81 -3.29 -10.89
N ASN A 193 -40.88 -2.36 -9.93
CA ASN A 193 -40.49 -0.97 -10.16
C ASN A 193 -39.02 -0.83 -10.51
N ALA A 194 -38.12 -1.58 -9.85
CA ALA A 194 -36.70 -1.57 -10.18
C ALA A 194 -36.44 -2.09 -11.59
N THR A 195 -37.20 -3.10 -12.03
CA THR A 195 -37.08 -3.67 -13.38
C THR A 195 -37.50 -2.67 -14.44
N LEU A 196 -38.66 -2.01 -14.28
CA LEU A 196 -39.09 -0.95 -15.21
C LEU A 196 -38.13 0.24 -15.22
N SER A 197 -37.65 0.68 -14.06
CA SER A 197 -36.64 1.75 -13.99
C SER A 197 -35.31 1.35 -14.65
N THR A 198 -34.94 0.06 -14.59
CA THR A 198 -33.73 -0.46 -15.27
C THR A 198 -33.89 -0.37 -16.79
N LEU A 199 -35.05 -0.80 -17.32
CA LEU A 199 -35.32 -0.71 -18.76
C LEU A 199 -35.35 0.74 -19.23
N ALA A 200 -35.99 1.65 -18.49
CA ALA A 200 -36.03 3.04 -18.87
C ALA A 200 -34.64 3.73 -18.88
N LEU A 201 -33.72 3.32 -18.00
CA LEU A 201 -32.33 3.79 -18.04
C LEU A 201 -31.55 3.18 -19.22
N ILE A 202 -31.84 1.92 -19.58
CA ILE A 202 -31.30 1.28 -20.79
C ILE A 202 -31.80 1.98 -22.05
N ASP A 203 -33.07 2.37 -22.11
CA ASP A 203 -33.64 3.09 -23.24
C ASP A 203 -32.92 4.44 -23.42
N GLN A 204 -32.70 5.20 -22.33
CA GLN A 204 -31.87 6.42 -22.35
C GLN A 204 -30.43 6.18 -22.81
N TYR A 205 -29.83 5.04 -22.45
CA TYR A 205 -28.49 4.68 -22.93
C TYR A 205 -28.50 4.38 -24.44
N LYS A 206 -29.50 3.63 -24.92
CA LYS A 206 -29.67 3.31 -26.34
C LYS A 206 -29.96 4.54 -27.21
N GLU A 207 -30.57 5.57 -26.63
CA GLU A 207 -30.83 6.87 -27.28
C GLU A 207 -29.63 7.82 -27.25
N SER A 208 -28.58 7.50 -26.49
CA SER A 208 -27.35 8.30 -26.41
C SER A 208 -26.35 7.95 -27.52
N ASP A 209 -25.28 8.73 -27.63
CA ASP A 209 -24.16 8.48 -28.56
C ASP A 209 -23.44 7.14 -28.34
N TYR A 210 -23.70 6.48 -27.20
CA TYR A 210 -23.14 5.17 -26.84
C TYR A 210 -24.09 3.99 -27.12
N GLY A 211 -25.26 4.24 -27.69
CA GLY A 211 -26.35 3.28 -27.73
C GLY A 211 -26.07 2.01 -28.54
N ASP A 212 -25.23 2.11 -29.56
CA ASP A 212 -24.77 1.00 -30.40
C ASP A 212 -23.88 -0.01 -29.64
N GLN A 213 -23.28 0.41 -28.52
CA GLN A 213 -22.46 -0.43 -27.66
C GLN A 213 -23.27 -1.23 -26.63
N PHE A 214 -24.62 -1.20 -26.67
CA PHE A 214 -25.45 -1.93 -25.72
C PHE A 214 -25.42 -3.45 -25.98
N THR A 215 -25.18 -4.24 -24.92
CA THR A 215 -25.32 -5.70 -24.94
C THR A 215 -26.20 -6.18 -23.79
N SER A 216 -26.84 -7.34 -23.93
CA SER A 216 -27.70 -7.94 -22.89
C SER A 216 -27.01 -8.08 -21.53
N GLU A 217 -25.69 -8.29 -21.53
CA GLU A 217 -24.88 -8.43 -20.31
C GLU A 217 -24.85 -7.13 -19.49
N LYS A 218 -24.89 -5.97 -20.17
CA LYS A 218 -24.94 -4.64 -19.53
C LYS A 218 -26.23 -4.43 -18.72
N TYR A 219 -27.29 -5.21 -18.93
CA TYR A 219 -28.51 -5.16 -18.09
C TYR A 219 -28.17 -5.24 -16.59
N SER A 220 -27.18 -6.06 -16.23
CA SER A 220 -26.75 -6.21 -14.84
C SER A 220 -26.15 -4.92 -14.25
N PHE A 221 -25.55 -4.05 -15.09
CA PHE A 221 -24.92 -2.80 -14.68
C PHE A 221 -26.00 -1.77 -14.35
N PHE A 222 -26.93 -1.55 -15.28
CA PHE A 222 -28.08 -0.66 -15.10
C PHE A 222 -28.95 -1.08 -13.92
N ARG A 223 -29.13 -2.39 -13.71
CA ARG A 223 -29.86 -2.90 -12.55
C ARG A 223 -29.16 -2.56 -11.23
N GLU A 224 -27.84 -2.63 -11.17
CA GLU A 224 -27.08 -2.26 -9.98
C GLU A 224 -27.12 -0.73 -9.74
N ILE A 225 -27.09 0.08 -10.81
CA ILE A 225 -27.24 1.55 -10.75
C ILE A 225 -28.59 1.93 -10.12
N VAL A 226 -29.69 1.38 -10.64
CA VAL A 226 -31.06 1.67 -10.16
C VAL A 226 -31.31 1.16 -8.74
N ARG A 227 -30.57 0.15 -8.28
CA ARG A 227 -30.68 -0.34 -6.89
C ARG A 227 -29.87 0.49 -5.91
N SER A 228 -28.88 1.23 -6.38
CA SER A 228 -28.03 2.07 -5.55
C SER A 228 -28.72 3.39 -5.21
N ARG A 229 -28.86 3.67 -3.91
CA ARG A 229 -29.43 4.93 -3.44
C ARG A 229 -28.55 6.12 -3.85
N ASN A 230 -27.25 6.04 -3.59
CA ASN A 230 -26.32 7.14 -3.84
C ASN A 230 -26.25 7.50 -5.33
N LEU A 231 -26.19 6.49 -6.22
CA LEU A 231 -26.19 6.75 -7.67
C LEU A 231 -27.51 7.35 -8.15
N ARG A 232 -28.64 6.94 -7.57
CA ARG A 232 -29.94 7.51 -7.91
C ARG A 232 -30.11 8.94 -7.44
N GLU A 233 -29.59 9.27 -6.26
CA GLU A 233 -29.56 10.65 -5.75
C GLU A 233 -28.64 11.50 -6.64
N TRP A 234 -27.46 10.99 -7.02
CA TRP A 234 -26.52 11.66 -7.91
C TRP A 234 -27.07 11.90 -9.33
N LEU A 235 -27.79 10.93 -9.90
CA LEU A 235 -28.49 11.08 -11.19
C LEU A 235 -29.78 11.93 -11.10
N GLN A 236 -30.22 12.27 -9.89
CA GLN A 236 -31.53 12.86 -9.63
C GLN A 236 -32.67 12.06 -10.28
N TRP A 237 -32.65 10.73 -10.09
CA TRP A 237 -33.58 9.82 -10.74
C TRP A 237 -35.04 10.07 -10.34
N ASN A 238 -35.90 10.33 -11.32
CA ASN A 238 -37.34 10.51 -11.14
C ASN A 238 -38.08 9.17 -11.30
N ASP A 239 -38.62 8.63 -10.21
CA ASP A 239 -39.36 7.36 -10.25
C ASP A 239 -40.68 7.41 -11.02
N SER A 240 -41.31 8.58 -11.12
CA SER A 240 -42.59 8.77 -11.82
C SER A 240 -42.40 8.90 -13.32
N GLN A 241 -41.36 9.63 -13.75
CA GLN A 241 -41.03 9.81 -15.17
C GLN A 241 -40.12 8.70 -15.70
N LYS A 242 -39.48 7.92 -14.82
CA LYS A 242 -38.49 6.88 -15.15
C LYS A 242 -37.28 7.44 -15.92
N GLN A 243 -36.83 8.63 -15.53
CA GLN A 243 -35.79 9.39 -16.24
C GLN A 243 -34.78 9.97 -15.25
N ALA A 244 -33.54 10.16 -15.70
CA ALA A 244 -32.53 10.89 -14.92
C ALA A 244 -32.78 12.40 -15.01
N GLY A 245 -32.72 13.10 -13.89
CA GLY A 245 -32.95 14.55 -13.82
C GLY A 245 -31.71 15.40 -14.12
N MET A 246 -30.52 14.80 -14.16
CA MET A 246 -29.25 15.52 -14.32
C MET A 246 -28.47 15.01 -15.55
N PRO A 247 -28.62 15.65 -16.74
CA PRO A 247 -28.04 15.16 -18.00
C PRO A 247 -26.52 15.01 -17.97
N MET A 248 -25.78 15.95 -17.37
CA MET A 248 -24.31 15.89 -17.28
C MET A 248 -23.82 14.65 -16.54
N ASN A 249 -24.50 14.25 -15.46
CA ASN A 249 -24.13 13.05 -14.69
C ASN A 249 -24.51 11.78 -15.45
N LEU A 250 -25.61 11.81 -16.21
CA LEU A 250 -26.04 10.70 -17.04
C LEU A 250 -25.04 10.45 -18.17
N GLU A 251 -24.62 11.50 -18.88
CA GLU A 251 -23.61 11.44 -19.93
C GLU A 251 -22.28 10.93 -19.40
N ARG A 252 -21.84 11.44 -18.26
CA ARG A 252 -20.63 10.99 -17.56
C ARG A 252 -20.69 9.51 -17.18
N LEU A 253 -21.83 9.05 -16.68
CA LEU A 253 -22.04 7.63 -16.39
C LEU A 253 -21.99 6.77 -17.65
N PHE A 254 -22.60 7.22 -18.75
CA PHE A 254 -22.60 6.49 -20.02
C PHE A 254 -21.21 6.42 -20.63
N SER A 255 -20.44 7.51 -20.57
CA SER A 255 -19.02 7.54 -20.92
C SER A 255 -18.22 6.52 -20.10
N TRP A 256 -18.48 6.38 -18.78
CA TRP A 256 -17.79 5.37 -17.97
C TRP A 256 -18.18 3.91 -18.29
N LEU A 257 -19.32 3.68 -18.94
CA LEU A 257 -19.82 2.36 -19.34
C LEU A 257 -19.45 1.97 -20.77
N SER A 258 -18.78 2.86 -21.50
CA SER A 258 -18.61 2.79 -22.95
C SER A 258 -17.21 3.22 -23.38
N GLU A 259 -16.83 2.85 -24.60
CA GLU A 259 -15.69 3.43 -25.28
C GLU A 259 -16.05 4.84 -25.79
N GLU A 260 -15.10 5.78 -25.71
CA GLU A 260 -15.28 7.19 -26.10
C GLU A 260 -14.11 7.64 -26.99
N GLU A 261 -14.39 8.27 -28.13
CA GLU A 261 -13.37 8.83 -29.02
C GLU A 261 -13.18 10.32 -28.72
N VAL A 262 -11.95 10.73 -28.39
CA VAL A 262 -11.60 12.13 -28.13
C VAL A 262 -10.68 12.63 -29.24
N ILE A 263 -10.96 13.83 -29.75
CA ILE A 263 -10.15 14.52 -30.74
C ILE A 263 -9.20 15.45 -29.99
N ASP A 264 -7.89 15.29 -30.19
CA ASP A 264 -6.89 16.19 -29.63
C ASP A 264 -6.87 17.50 -30.45
N ASP A 265 -7.37 18.60 -29.90
CA ASP A 265 -7.40 19.93 -30.54
C ASP A 265 -6.06 20.69 -30.45
N ASP A 266 -4.98 20.06 -29.96
CA ASP A 266 -3.72 20.74 -29.59
C ASP A 266 -2.67 20.86 -30.71
N ASP A 267 -2.98 20.52 -31.96
CA ASP A 267 -2.06 20.74 -33.09
C ASP A 267 -2.55 21.90 -33.99
N GLU A 268 -2.31 23.14 -33.56
CA GLU A 268 -2.38 24.36 -34.41
C GLU A 268 -1.25 24.41 -35.47
N ALA A 269 -0.55 23.31 -35.73
CA ALA A 269 0.54 23.24 -36.69
C ALA A 269 0.35 22.11 -37.70
N GLU A 270 0.20 22.54 -38.94
CA GLU A 270 0.33 21.78 -40.19
C GLU A 270 -0.92 21.06 -40.71
N GLN A 271 -1.43 21.65 -41.80
CA GLN A 271 -2.35 21.06 -42.76
C GLN A 271 -1.84 19.67 -43.21
N ASP A 272 -2.79 18.73 -43.31
CA ASP A 272 -2.70 17.43 -44.01
C ASP A 272 -2.21 16.18 -43.24
N ILE A 273 -2.63 15.98 -41.97
CA ILE A 273 -2.70 14.64 -41.38
C ILE A 273 -4.04 14.46 -40.65
N ILE A 274 -4.74 13.35 -40.97
CA ILE A 274 -5.98 12.90 -40.34
C ILE A 274 -5.82 12.94 -38.82
N GLY A 275 -6.68 13.71 -38.13
CA GLY A 275 -6.62 13.91 -36.68
C GLY A 275 -6.47 12.59 -35.92
N ASN A 276 -5.46 12.50 -35.06
CA ASN A 276 -5.27 11.37 -34.17
C ASN A 276 -6.39 11.37 -33.13
N SER A 277 -7.48 10.65 -33.39
CA SER A 277 -8.49 10.40 -32.35
C SER A 277 -7.93 9.38 -31.36
N ARG A 278 -7.95 9.72 -30.07
CA ARG A 278 -7.57 8.80 -28.99
C ARG A 278 -8.82 8.11 -28.45
N LYS A 279 -8.81 6.78 -28.44
CA LYS A 279 -9.87 5.96 -27.84
C LYS A 279 -9.67 5.84 -26.33
N LEU A 280 -10.71 6.16 -25.58
CA LEU A 280 -10.81 5.96 -24.14
C LEU A 280 -11.63 4.70 -23.87
N GLU A 281 -11.04 3.77 -23.11
CA GLU A 281 -11.68 2.52 -22.72
C GLU A 281 -12.75 2.73 -21.63
N PRO A 282 -13.73 1.81 -21.50
CA PRO A 282 -14.73 1.87 -20.44
C PRO A 282 -14.11 1.74 -19.05
N VAL A 283 -14.54 2.59 -18.13
CA VAL A 283 -14.11 2.56 -16.72
C VAL A 283 -14.72 1.35 -15.99
N ILE A 284 -15.97 1.02 -16.32
CA ILE A 284 -16.74 -0.05 -15.70
C ILE A 284 -16.92 -1.20 -16.68
N THR A 285 -16.34 -2.35 -16.36
CA THR A 285 -16.47 -3.58 -17.16
C THR A 285 -17.24 -4.69 -16.44
N LYS A 286 -17.54 -4.53 -15.15
CA LYS A 286 -18.29 -5.51 -14.33
C LYS A 286 -19.33 -4.84 -13.43
N ALA A 287 -20.47 -5.51 -13.24
CA ALA A 287 -21.52 -5.05 -12.32
C ALA A 287 -21.04 -4.82 -10.88
N SER A 288 -20.02 -5.56 -10.42
CA SER A 288 -19.44 -5.37 -9.08
C SER A 288 -18.79 -3.99 -8.91
N GLN A 289 -18.23 -3.41 -9.97
CA GLN A 289 -17.57 -2.11 -9.94
C GLN A 289 -18.57 -0.95 -9.77
N ILE A 290 -19.83 -1.12 -10.20
CA ILE A 290 -20.90 -0.16 -9.93
C ILE A 290 -21.09 0.07 -8.42
N ARG A 291 -20.93 -0.98 -7.60
CA ARG A 291 -21.01 -0.84 -6.14
C ARG A 291 -19.84 -0.07 -5.55
N GLU A 292 -18.67 -0.18 -6.16
CA GLU A 292 -17.50 0.59 -5.76
C GLU A 292 -17.66 2.06 -6.16
N LEU A 293 -18.11 2.32 -7.39
CA LEU A 293 -18.46 3.65 -7.87
C LEU A 293 -19.52 4.32 -6.97
N ALA A 294 -20.56 3.58 -6.57
CA ALA A 294 -21.60 4.09 -5.67
C ALA A 294 -21.08 4.58 -4.31
N LYS A 295 -19.95 4.05 -3.82
CA LYS A 295 -19.32 4.49 -2.57
C LYS A 295 -18.49 5.77 -2.75
N LEU A 296 -18.07 6.06 -3.99
CA LEU A 296 -17.22 7.19 -4.35
C LEU A 296 -18.00 8.37 -4.90
N ILE A 297 -19.26 8.16 -5.30
CA ILE A 297 -20.05 9.12 -6.08
C ILE A 297 -20.28 10.47 -5.38
N ASP A 298 -20.18 10.50 -4.05
CA ASP A 298 -20.33 11.71 -3.25
C ASP A 298 -18.99 12.45 -3.01
N ASP A 299 -17.86 11.84 -3.36
CA ASP A 299 -16.51 12.41 -3.21
C ASP A 299 -16.04 13.05 -4.51
N GLN A 300 -16.11 14.38 -4.58
CA GLN A 300 -15.70 15.17 -5.75
C GLN A 300 -14.22 14.99 -6.12
N LYS A 301 -13.34 14.73 -5.14
CA LYS A 301 -11.91 14.50 -5.39
C LYS A 301 -11.67 13.12 -5.99
N ALA A 302 -12.40 12.10 -5.54
CA ALA A 302 -12.37 10.77 -6.15
C ALA A 302 -12.93 10.81 -7.58
N LEU A 303 -14.03 11.52 -7.79
CA LEU A 303 -14.66 11.72 -9.09
C LEU A 303 -13.76 12.46 -10.08
N GLY A 304 -13.10 13.55 -9.66
CA GLY A 304 -12.14 14.26 -10.51
C GLY A 304 -10.94 13.39 -10.92
N ASN A 305 -10.47 12.52 -10.03
CA ASN A 305 -9.44 11.53 -10.40
C ASN A 305 -9.98 10.46 -11.35
N LEU A 306 -11.21 10.00 -11.16
CA LEU A 306 -11.84 9.01 -12.04
C LEU A 306 -11.97 9.52 -13.47
N ASP A 307 -12.31 10.79 -13.67
CA ASP A 307 -12.36 11.40 -15.00
C ASP A 307 -10.98 11.48 -15.64
N ALA A 308 -9.98 11.91 -14.86
CA ALA A 308 -8.63 12.13 -15.36
C ALA A 308 -7.90 10.82 -15.69
N SER A 309 -8.01 9.81 -14.81
CA SER A 309 -7.26 8.55 -14.96
C SER A 309 -8.04 7.42 -15.62
N ARG A 310 -9.36 7.55 -15.70
CA ARG A 310 -10.29 6.47 -16.11
C ARG A 310 -10.05 5.15 -15.37
N ASN A 311 -9.56 5.23 -14.13
CA ASN A 311 -9.22 4.07 -13.30
C ASN A 311 -9.93 4.12 -11.95
N LEU A 312 -10.90 3.23 -11.76
CA LEU A 312 -11.70 3.15 -10.53
C LEU A 312 -10.85 2.82 -9.29
N ALA A 313 -9.77 2.06 -9.44
CA ALA A 313 -8.88 1.72 -8.32
C ALA A 313 -8.12 2.95 -7.82
N GLU A 314 -7.63 3.80 -8.73
CA GLU A 314 -6.95 5.05 -8.40
C GLU A 314 -7.90 6.07 -7.78
N ALA A 315 -9.10 6.23 -8.33
CA ALA A 315 -10.15 7.06 -7.74
C ALA A 315 -10.50 6.60 -6.31
N THR A 316 -10.49 5.28 -6.06
CA THR A 316 -10.73 4.74 -4.72
C THR A 316 -9.59 5.08 -3.75
N LEU A 317 -8.33 5.07 -4.21
CA LEU A 317 -7.17 5.44 -3.41
C LEU A 317 -7.11 6.94 -3.10
N ALA A 318 -7.61 7.77 -4.03
CA ALA A 318 -7.72 9.21 -3.85
C ALA A 318 -8.77 9.61 -2.79
N SER A 319 -9.74 8.73 -2.49
CA SER A 319 -10.73 8.94 -1.43
C SER A 319 -10.11 8.64 -0.04
N GLU A 320 -10.04 9.66 0.80
CA GLU A 320 -9.46 9.58 2.16
C GLU A 320 -10.28 8.73 3.14
N VAL A 321 -11.57 8.53 2.87
CA VAL A 321 -12.50 7.78 3.74
C VAL A 321 -12.40 6.27 3.50
N LEU A 322 -12.34 5.82 2.25
CA LEU A 322 -12.34 4.39 1.89
C LEU A 322 -10.97 3.71 2.00
N SER A 323 -9.88 4.47 1.95
CA SER A 323 -8.52 3.96 2.11
C SER A 323 -8.28 3.32 3.50
N LYS A 324 -8.85 3.91 4.55
CA LYS A 324 -8.73 3.40 5.94
C LYS A 324 -9.44 2.06 6.16
N ASP A 325 -10.62 1.88 5.58
CA ASP A 325 -11.42 0.65 5.73
C ASP A 325 -10.83 -0.52 4.92
N LYS A 326 -10.25 -0.25 3.74
CA LYS A 326 -9.55 -1.29 2.97
C LYS A 326 -8.31 -1.81 3.69
N VAL A 327 -7.55 -0.93 4.35
CA VAL A 327 -6.38 -1.35 5.16
C VAL A 327 -6.82 -2.24 6.32
N LYS A 328 -7.88 -1.87 7.05
CA LYS A 328 -8.43 -2.71 8.13
C LYS A 328 -8.87 -4.10 7.65
N ASN A 329 -9.55 -4.17 6.51
CA ASN A 329 -9.98 -5.44 5.93
C ASN A 329 -8.79 -6.31 5.48
N ALA A 330 -7.78 -5.70 4.83
CA ALA A 330 -6.57 -6.42 4.45
C ALA A 330 -5.82 -6.97 5.66
N LEU A 331 -5.71 -6.20 6.74
CA LEU A 331 -5.09 -6.65 8.00
C LEU A 331 -5.87 -7.79 8.64
N SER A 332 -7.21 -7.75 8.60
CA SER A 332 -8.05 -8.85 9.09
C SER A 332 -7.78 -10.16 8.33
N ILE A 333 -7.67 -10.10 7.00
CA ILE A 333 -7.40 -11.27 6.15
C ILE A 333 -5.98 -11.80 6.42
N ILE A 334 -4.98 -10.92 6.46
CA ILE A 334 -3.59 -11.31 6.77
C ILE A 334 -3.51 -12.02 8.12
N ASN A 335 -4.17 -11.50 9.15
CA ASN A 335 -4.17 -12.10 10.48
C ASN A 335 -4.79 -13.51 10.47
N GLN A 336 -5.88 -13.71 9.73
CA GLN A 336 -6.54 -15.00 9.58
C GLN A 336 -5.66 -16.02 8.84
N GLU A 337 -5.05 -15.63 7.72
CA GLU A 337 -4.22 -16.53 6.91
C GLU A 337 -2.89 -16.87 7.60
N VAL A 338 -2.26 -15.91 8.29
CA VAL A 338 -1.08 -16.16 9.12
C VAL A 338 -1.40 -17.13 10.25
N GLY A 339 -2.57 -16.99 10.90
CA GLY A 339 -3.04 -17.96 11.89
C GLY A 339 -3.19 -19.37 11.32
N THR A 340 -3.66 -19.49 10.07
CA THR A 340 -3.79 -20.77 9.36
C THR A 340 -2.42 -21.39 9.07
N ILE A 341 -1.47 -20.61 8.53
CA ILE A 341 -0.10 -21.05 8.28
C ILE A 341 0.59 -21.51 9.57
N PHE A 342 0.41 -20.75 10.65
CA PHE A 342 0.96 -21.08 11.96
C PHE A 342 0.45 -22.44 12.48
N ASN A 343 -0.86 -22.69 12.34
CA ASN A 343 -1.48 -23.96 12.71
C ASN A 343 -1.01 -25.13 11.85
N MET A 344 -0.61 -24.87 10.59
CA MET A 344 -0.12 -25.87 9.64
C MET A 344 1.42 -25.97 9.60
N SER A 345 2.12 -25.38 10.57
CA SER A 345 3.59 -25.27 10.61
C SER A 345 4.37 -26.59 10.41
N ARG A 346 3.76 -27.73 10.74
CA ARG A 346 4.36 -29.07 10.55
C ARG A 346 4.39 -29.56 9.10
N HIS A 347 3.66 -28.90 8.19
CA HIS A 347 3.53 -29.27 6.79
C HIS A 347 4.23 -28.29 5.82
N ILE A 348 4.97 -27.31 6.36
CA ILE A 348 5.66 -26.28 5.57
C ILE A 348 6.95 -26.85 4.95
N SER A 349 7.10 -26.74 3.64
CA SER A 349 8.32 -27.10 2.90
C SER A 349 9.36 -25.97 2.89
N ASP A 350 10.59 -26.26 2.44
CA ASP A 350 11.63 -25.22 2.33
C ASP A 350 11.32 -24.16 1.27
N ALA A 351 10.56 -24.50 0.22
CA ALA A 351 10.06 -23.53 -0.75
C ALA A 351 9.03 -22.58 -0.11
N ASP A 352 8.10 -23.13 0.68
CA ASP A 352 7.10 -22.34 1.41
C ASP A 352 7.78 -21.40 2.43
N ARG A 353 8.86 -21.84 3.09
CA ARG A 353 9.66 -20.98 3.99
C ARG A 353 10.27 -19.78 3.28
N SER A 354 10.78 -19.97 2.06
CA SER A 354 11.34 -18.88 1.26
C SER A 354 10.28 -17.86 0.88
N GLU A 355 9.09 -18.33 0.50
CA GLU A 355 7.96 -17.48 0.13
C GLU A 355 7.39 -16.72 1.34
N ILE A 356 7.26 -17.39 2.49
CA ILE A 356 6.93 -16.75 3.78
C ILE A 356 7.97 -15.68 4.14
N GLY A 357 9.26 -15.94 3.91
CA GLY A 357 10.33 -14.95 4.14
C GLY A 357 10.27 -13.75 3.18
N GLU A 358 9.80 -13.93 1.94
CA GLU A 358 9.56 -12.82 1.02
C GLU A 358 8.33 -12.00 1.40
N LEU A 359 7.22 -12.66 1.79
CA LEU A 359 6.03 -11.99 2.31
C LEU A 359 6.34 -11.20 3.57
N SER A 360 7.14 -11.77 4.48
CA SER A 360 7.61 -11.07 5.68
C SER A 360 8.44 -9.84 5.32
N ARG A 361 9.36 -9.93 4.34
CA ARG A 361 10.14 -8.76 3.87
C ARG A 361 9.26 -7.68 3.25
N LYS A 362 8.22 -8.05 2.48
CA LYS A 362 7.27 -7.08 1.90
C LYS A 362 6.44 -6.40 2.99
N LEU A 363 5.95 -7.15 3.98
CA LEU A 363 5.22 -6.59 5.13
C LEU A 363 6.11 -5.70 6.00
N SER A 364 7.35 -6.12 6.26
CA SER A 364 8.38 -5.28 6.89
C SER A 364 8.62 -4.03 6.05
N GLY A 365 8.72 -4.13 4.72
CA GLY A 365 8.83 -2.98 3.83
C GLY A 365 7.65 -1.99 3.94
N VAL A 366 6.42 -2.47 4.14
CA VAL A 366 5.26 -1.59 4.39
C VAL A 366 5.37 -0.90 5.76
N ILE A 367 5.80 -1.64 6.78
CA ILE A 367 6.09 -1.10 8.12
C ILE A 367 7.26 -0.11 8.04
N ASP A 368 8.26 -0.36 7.21
CA ASP A 368 9.45 0.46 7.02
C ASP A 368 9.17 1.70 6.17
N ILE A 369 8.22 1.65 5.25
CA ILE A 369 7.67 2.84 4.58
C ILE A 369 6.95 3.72 5.59
N GLN A 370 6.20 3.14 6.54
CA GLN A 370 5.60 3.88 7.65
C GLN A 370 6.61 4.28 8.72
N ASN A 371 7.70 3.54 8.94
CA ASN A 371 8.76 3.95 9.84
C ASN A 371 9.61 5.03 9.19
N ALA A 372 9.86 5.00 7.88
CA ALA A 372 10.50 6.09 7.13
C ALA A 372 9.59 7.34 7.10
N GLN A 373 8.27 7.15 6.96
CA GLN A 373 7.30 8.25 7.08
C GLN A 373 7.09 8.71 8.54
N ALA A 374 7.18 7.84 9.56
CA ALA A 374 7.07 8.20 10.97
C ALA A 374 8.38 8.79 11.53
N LEU A 375 9.53 8.33 11.04
CA LEU A 375 10.85 8.94 11.26
C LEU A 375 10.94 10.30 10.56
N SER A 376 10.26 10.49 9.41
CA SER A 376 10.22 11.80 8.73
C SER A 376 9.11 12.75 9.22
N ALA A 377 7.99 12.25 9.75
CA ALA A 377 6.84 13.07 10.15
C ALA A 377 6.73 13.30 11.67
N SER A 378 7.38 12.49 12.51
CA SER A 378 7.40 12.71 13.97
C SER A 378 8.77 13.13 14.53
N THR A 379 9.82 13.25 13.70
CA THR A 379 11.13 13.77 14.15
C THR A 379 11.92 14.46 13.05
N ARG A 380 11.37 15.54 12.44
CA ARG A 380 12.31 16.63 12.09
C ARG A 380 12.90 17.09 13.42
N ASN A 381 14.13 16.67 13.74
CA ASN A 381 14.86 17.20 14.88
C ASN A 381 14.93 18.72 14.69
N VAL A 382 14.07 19.45 15.40
CA VAL A 382 14.07 20.90 15.37
C VAL A 382 15.19 21.34 16.30
N PHE A 383 16.26 21.87 15.71
CA PHE A 383 17.36 22.45 16.46
C PHE A 383 16.93 23.79 17.05
N LEU A 384 17.17 23.99 18.35
CA LEU A 384 16.93 25.27 19.00
C LEU A 384 17.91 26.35 18.54
N VAL A 385 19.13 25.93 18.15
CA VAL A 385 20.20 26.80 17.68
C VAL A 385 20.81 26.21 16.41
N GLU A 386 20.48 26.79 15.25
CA GLU A 386 21.01 26.35 13.95
C GLU A 386 22.41 26.92 13.62
N LYS A 387 22.70 28.12 14.14
CA LYS A 387 23.97 28.85 13.95
C LYS A 387 24.37 29.53 15.26
N PRO A 388 25.11 28.85 16.15
CA PRO A 388 25.54 29.43 17.42
C PRO A 388 26.59 30.52 17.17
N ARG A 389 26.63 31.55 18.04
CA ARG A 389 27.77 32.48 18.13
C ARG A 389 28.92 31.86 18.91
N SER A 390 28.61 30.99 19.86
CA SER A 390 29.61 30.16 20.58
C SER A 390 29.03 28.82 20.99
N HIS A 391 29.86 27.77 21.01
CA HIS A 391 29.49 26.44 21.49
C HIS A 391 29.48 26.34 23.03
N PHE A 392 29.59 25.12 23.58
CA PHE A 392 29.66 24.95 25.04
C PHE A 392 30.90 25.63 25.61
N LYS A 393 30.72 26.43 26.67
CA LYS A 393 31.81 27.00 27.48
C LYS A 393 32.04 26.24 28.77
N SER A 394 30.98 25.69 29.34
CA SER A 394 31.05 24.80 30.48
C SER A 394 29.92 23.78 30.45
N ILE A 395 30.18 22.61 31.05
CA ILE A 395 29.22 21.53 31.23
C ILE A 395 29.35 21.03 32.67
N ASN A 396 28.25 21.06 33.42
CA ASN A 396 28.15 20.54 34.77
C ASN A 396 27.33 19.24 34.78
N ILE A 397 28.04 18.13 34.99
CA ILE A 397 27.46 16.81 35.21
C ILE A 397 27.12 16.71 36.70
N LYS A 398 25.88 17.02 37.06
CA LYS A 398 25.43 16.89 38.46
C LYS A 398 25.38 15.43 38.87
N GLU A 399 24.80 14.61 38.01
CA GLU A 399 24.68 13.17 38.16
C GLU A 399 24.57 12.54 36.78
N PHE A 400 25.45 11.60 36.45
CA PHE A 400 25.34 10.75 35.27
C PHE A 400 26.31 9.57 35.40
N LYS A 401 25.78 8.35 35.45
CA LYS A 401 26.59 7.13 35.63
C LYS A 401 27.51 7.28 36.85
N LYS A 402 28.82 7.13 36.69
CA LYS A 402 29.80 7.26 37.78
C LYS A 402 30.19 8.71 38.13
N PHE A 403 29.66 9.69 37.40
CA PHE A 403 30.00 11.10 37.60
C PHE A 403 28.93 11.81 38.42
N GLU A 404 29.28 12.09 39.67
CA GLU A 404 28.58 13.05 40.53
C GLU A 404 29.37 14.37 40.62
N LYS A 405 28.71 15.51 40.40
CA LYS A 405 29.25 16.87 40.58
C LYS A 405 30.58 17.12 39.84
N VAL A 406 30.64 16.79 38.55
CA VAL A 406 31.78 17.12 37.68
C VAL A 406 31.47 18.36 36.87
N MET A 407 32.21 19.44 37.09
CA MET A 407 32.11 20.66 36.30
C MET A 407 33.26 20.72 35.31
N LEU A 408 33.00 20.58 34.01
CA LEU A 408 33.94 20.80 32.92
C LEU A 408 33.94 22.29 32.56
N GLU A 409 34.99 23.01 32.96
CA GLU A 409 35.17 24.44 32.69
C GLU A 409 36.12 24.68 31.52
N ASP A 410 36.09 25.90 30.97
CA ASP A 410 36.96 26.37 29.89
C ASP A 410 36.98 25.47 28.65
N LEU A 411 35.82 24.99 28.24
CA LEU A 411 35.67 24.23 26.99
C LEU A 411 36.05 25.12 25.80
N THR A 412 36.80 24.53 24.88
CA THR A 412 37.33 25.19 23.67
C THR A 412 36.79 24.51 22.42
N MET A 413 37.34 24.82 21.25
CA MET A 413 36.91 24.25 19.98
C MET A 413 37.23 22.75 19.91
N VAL A 414 38.38 22.34 20.48
CA VAL A 414 38.84 20.94 20.54
C VAL A 414 39.07 20.54 22.00
N ASN A 415 38.32 19.54 22.47
CA ASN A 415 38.36 19.08 23.86
C ASN A 415 38.82 17.62 23.90
N LEU A 416 40.00 17.36 24.47
CA LEU A 416 40.61 16.02 24.49
C LEU A 416 40.59 15.41 25.90
N PHE A 417 39.97 14.25 26.06
CA PHE A 417 39.88 13.52 27.32
C PHE A 417 40.82 12.31 27.30
N ALA A 418 41.79 12.32 28.21
CA ALA A 418 42.77 11.25 28.39
C ALA A 418 42.69 10.67 29.81
N GLY A 419 43.19 9.46 30.00
CA GLY A 419 43.26 8.82 31.31
C GLY A 419 43.32 7.31 31.21
N VAL A 420 43.51 6.64 32.35
CA VAL A 420 43.54 5.17 32.44
C VAL A 420 42.25 4.52 31.93
N ASN A 421 42.30 3.22 31.65
CA ASN A 421 41.10 2.46 31.26
C ASN A 421 40.04 2.55 32.37
N ASN A 422 38.77 2.55 31.98
CA ASN A 422 37.63 2.71 32.89
C ASN A 422 37.56 4.06 33.63
N SER A 423 38.37 5.07 33.26
CA SER A 423 38.32 6.41 33.87
C SER A 423 37.06 7.22 33.53
N GLY A 424 36.22 6.76 32.60
CA GLY A 424 34.94 7.38 32.25
C GLY A 424 34.97 8.31 31.03
N LYS A 425 36.01 8.20 30.19
CA LYS A 425 36.17 8.97 28.95
C LYS A 425 34.92 8.92 28.06
N THR A 426 34.49 7.71 27.69
CA THR A 426 33.26 7.51 26.91
C THR A 426 32.03 8.06 27.64
N SER A 427 31.92 7.89 28.96
CA SER A 427 30.80 8.44 29.75
C SER A 427 30.71 9.96 29.71
N ILE A 428 31.84 10.67 29.54
CA ILE A 428 31.82 12.13 29.31
C ILE A 428 31.25 12.43 27.93
N LEU A 429 31.70 11.75 26.88
CA LEU A 429 31.15 11.95 25.53
C LEU A 429 29.64 11.67 25.50
N GLU A 430 29.19 10.60 26.17
CA GLU A 430 27.76 10.27 26.30
C GLU A 430 26.97 11.38 27.02
N ALA A 431 27.52 11.98 28.07
CA ALA A 431 26.89 13.11 28.75
C ALA A 431 26.77 14.33 27.81
N VAL A 432 27.82 14.65 27.06
CA VAL A 432 27.78 15.76 26.08
C VAL A 432 26.77 15.45 24.96
N ALA A 433 26.70 14.22 24.47
CA ALA A 433 25.74 13.78 23.47
C ALA A 433 24.30 14.02 23.94
N LEU A 434 23.98 13.62 25.17
CA LEU A 434 22.65 13.79 25.73
C LEU A 434 22.31 15.25 25.96
N LEU A 435 23.19 16.04 26.57
CA LEU A 435 22.95 17.46 26.79
C LEU A 435 22.74 18.22 25.47
N THR A 436 23.43 17.81 24.39
CA THR A 436 23.24 18.40 23.06
C THR A 436 21.94 17.95 22.40
N SER A 437 21.53 16.71 22.65
CA SER A 437 20.31 16.12 22.08
C SER A 437 19.03 16.52 22.82
N LEU A 438 19.15 17.10 24.03
CA LEU A 438 18.05 17.55 24.88
C LEU A 438 17.00 16.44 25.12
N ASN A 439 15.74 16.70 24.80
CA ASN A 439 14.63 15.77 24.99
C ASN A 439 14.38 14.93 23.72
N SER A 440 15.42 14.68 22.93
CA SER A 440 15.36 13.72 21.83
C SER A 440 15.67 12.32 22.33
N PRO A 441 14.71 11.38 22.31
CA PRO A 441 14.94 10.02 22.77
C PRO A 441 15.90 9.26 21.86
N ARG A 442 16.04 9.67 20.59
CA ARG A 442 16.90 9.01 19.61
C ARG A 442 18.33 8.87 20.11
N ALA A 443 18.94 9.97 20.55
CA ALA A 443 20.30 9.94 21.07
C ALA A 443 20.45 9.03 22.28
N PHE A 444 19.46 9.00 23.16
CA PHE A 444 19.45 8.15 24.34
C PHE A 444 19.34 6.67 23.99
N ILE A 445 18.47 6.33 23.02
CA ILE A 445 18.33 4.97 22.48
C ILE A 445 19.60 4.53 21.78
N ASP A 446 20.19 5.40 20.97
CA ASP A 446 21.45 5.14 20.29
C ASP A 446 22.56 4.84 21.29
N LEU A 447 22.62 5.56 22.42
CA LEU A 447 23.57 5.26 23.50
C LEU A 447 23.38 3.87 24.11
N GLY A 448 22.15 3.44 24.37
CA GLY A 448 21.90 2.10 24.90
C GLY A 448 22.18 1.00 23.86
N ARG A 449 21.82 1.20 22.59
CA ARG A 449 22.17 0.28 21.48
C ARG A 449 23.68 0.15 21.32
N ARG A 450 24.40 1.27 21.43
CA ARG A 450 25.86 1.31 21.34
C ARG A 450 26.52 0.39 22.38
N ARG A 451 25.95 0.31 23.58
CA ARG A 451 26.48 -0.53 24.66
C ARG A 451 26.15 -2.01 24.50
N SER A 452 25.04 -2.36 23.87
CA SER A 452 24.61 -3.75 23.73
C SER A 452 25.30 -4.50 22.60
N GLN A 453 25.92 -3.79 21.65
CA GLN A 453 26.47 -4.36 20.40
C GLN A 453 25.42 -5.15 19.59
N LEU A 454 24.12 -4.95 19.85
CA LEU A 454 23.03 -5.65 19.17
C LEU A 454 22.53 -4.85 17.97
N THR A 455 22.22 -5.55 16.89
CA THR A 455 21.50 -5.01 15.72
C THR A 455 20.01 -4.78 16.06
N SER A 456 19.34 -3.90 15.31
CA SER A 456 17.94 -3.47 15.53
C SER A 456 16.92 -4.63 15.64
N GLU A 457 17.22 -5.78 15.05
CA GLU A 457 16.31 -6.93 14.99
C GLU A 457 16.27 -7.79 16.28
N SER A 458 17.13 -7.53 17.28
CA SER A 458 17.27 -8.41 18.46
C SER A 458 17.41 -7.70 19.81
N LEU A 459 16.95 -6.45 19.94
CA LEU A 459 17.05 -5.72 21.21
C LEU A 459 16.02 -6.26 22.22
N ASN A 460 16.48 -6.89 23.30
CA ASN A 460 15.63 -7.21 24.44
C ASN A 460 15.25 -5.91 25.17
N VAL A 461 14.02 -5.44 24.95
CA VAL A 461 13.51 -4.17 25.49
C VAL A 461 13.54 -4.16 27.03
N LYS A 462 13.23 -5.28 27.69
CA LYS A 462 13.26 -5.39 29.17
C LYS A 462 14.67 -5.16 29.72
N TRP A 463 15.69 -5.77 29.11
CA TRP A 463 17.08 -5.54 29.50
C TRP A 463 17.50 -4.10 29.18
N PHE A 464 17.16 -3.60 28.00
CA PHE A 464 17.53 -2.25 27.57
C PHE A 464 17.01 -1.17 28.51
N ILE A 465 15.75 -1.26 28.97
CA ILE A 465 15.16 -0.33 29.94
C ILE A 465 15.98 -0.30 31.25
N GLY A 466 16.44 -1.46 31.72
CA GLY A 466 17.24 -1.56 32.95
C GLY A 466 18.62 -0.90 32.86
N GLU A 467 19.13 -0.70 31.64
CA GLU A 467 20.44 -0.08 31.40
C GLU A 467 20.36 1.42 31.10
N LEU A 468 19.15 1.99 31.06
CA LEU A 468 18.94 3.40 30.76
C LEU A 468 19.47 4.27 31.91
N PRO A 469 20.49 5.12 31.68
CA PRO A 469 21.05 5.94 32.73
C PRO A 469 20.15 7.13 33.07
N GLU A 470 19.81 7.28 34.34
CA GLU A 470 19.29 8.56 34.85
C GLU A 470 20.41 9.61 34.88
N GLY A 471 20.02 10.87 34.78
CA GLY A 471 21.00 11.94 34.81
C GLY A 471 20.43 13.34 34.91
N CYS A 472 21.27 14.22 35.45
CA CYS A 472 21.07 15.65 35.48
C CYS A 472 22.32 16.36 34.95
N LEU A 473 22.16 16.99 33.80
CA LEU A 473 23.22 17.64 33.04
C LEU A 473 22.86 19.12 32.87
N GLU A 474 23.85 19.99 33.03
CA GLU A 474 23.71 21.43 32.82
C GLU A 474 24.89 21.96 32.01
N GLY A 475 24.74 23.11 31.39
CA GLY A 475 25.82 23.77 30.69
C GLY A 475 25.47 25.18 30.23
N VAL A 476 26.43 25.80 29.56
CA VAL A 476 26.26 27.10 28.91
C VAL A 476 26.61 26.95 27.44
N PHE A 477 25.63 27.12 26.56
CA PHE A 477 25.75 27.05 25.11
C PHE A 477 25.21 28.35 24.50
N ASP A 478 25.96 28.94 23.58
CA ASP A 478 25.61 30.24 22.97
C ASP A 478 25.32 31.35 24.00
N GLY A 479 26.07 31.35 25.10
CA GLY A 479 25.89 32.28 26.22
C GLY A 479 24.63 32.04 27.07
N LYS A 480 23.83 31.03 26.75
CA LYS A 480 22.57 30.71 27.42
C LYS A 480 22.68 29.43 28.23
N LYS A 481 21.98 29.37 29.36
CA LYS A 481 21.90 28.17 30.18
C LYS A 481 21.12 27.08 29.43
N VAL A 482 21.62 25.86 29.53
CA VAL A 482 20.96 24.65 29.03
C VAL A 482 21.01 23.58 30.12
N SER A 483 19.93 22.81 30.26
CA SER A 483 19.90 21.67 31.17
C SER A 483 19.06 20.53 30.61
N LEU A 484 19.42 19.31 30.98
CA LEU A 484 18.66 18.10 30.73
C LEU A 484 18.56 17.31 32.01
N LYS A 485 17.33 16.94 32.39
CA LYS A 485 17.06 15.91 33.38
C LYS A 485 16.42 14.72 32.67
N CYS A 486 16.91 13.52 32.92
CA CYS A 486 16.36 12.29 32.38
C CYS A 486 16.23 11.23 33.49
N GLN A 487 15.07 10.60 33.58
CA GLN A 487 14.73 9.67 34.68
C GLN A 487 13.72 8.63 34.23
N ASN A 488 13.72 7.47 34.89
CA ASN A 488 12.66 6.48 34.70
C ASN A 488 11.36 7.02 35.30
N ASP A 489 10.26 6.82 34.61
CA ASP A 489 8.92 7.17 35.07
C ASP A 489 7.98 5.99 34.84
N ILE A 490 7.26 5.57 35.88
CA ILE A 490 6.26 4.50 35.75
C ILE A 490 4.90 5.16 35.74
N GLU A 491 4.39 5.40 34.54
CA GLU A 491 3.07 6.00 34.36
C GLU A 491 1.96 4.95 34.52
N GLU A 492 0.97 5.25 35.37
CA GLU A 492 -0.13 4.33 35.72
C GLU A 492 -1.32 4.43 34.74
N ASP A 493 -1.47 5.56 34.03
CA ASP A 493 -2.62 5.92 33.20
C ASP A 493 -2.33 5.83 31.69
N ILE A 494 -1.78 4.69 31.25
CA ILE A 494 -1.51 4.43 29.82
C ILE A 494 -2.69 3.68 29.21
N ALA A 495 -3.22 4.20 28.10
CA ALA A 495 -4.38 3.65 27.40
C ALA A 495 -4.24 2.18 26.94
N ASP A 496 -3.01 1.70 26.74
CA ASP A 496 -2.70 0.30 26.43
C ASP A 496 -1.76 -0.30 27.51
N GLN A 497 -2.36 -0.78 28.60
CA GLN A 497 -1.63 -1.46 29.68
C GLN A 497 -1.17 -2.87 29.30
N THR A 498 -1.71 -3.44 28.21
CA THR A 498 -1.37 -4.79 27.78
C THR A 498 -0.01 -4.71 27.09
N TYR A 499 1.05 -5.20 27.73
CA TYR A 499 2.46 -5.14 27.28
C TYR A 499 3.25 -3.87 27.61
N TYR A 500 2.72 -2.93 28.39
CA TYR A 500 3.52 -1.82 28.91
C TYR A 500 4.63 -2.30 29.84
N LEU A 501 5.83 -1.73 29.70
CA LEU A 501 6.99 -2.07 30.53
C LEU A 501 7.37 -0.92 31.49
N SER A 502 7.62 0.27 30.94
CA SER A 502 8.09 1.45 31.69
C SER A 502 8.09 2.66 30.75
N SER A 503 8.11 3.86 31.31
CA SER A 503 8.31 5.10 30.59
C SER A 503 9.62 5.75 30.99
N PHE A 504 10.16 6.57 30.11
CA PHE A 504 11.37 7.33 30.40
C PHE A 504 11.18 8.79 30.01
N GLU A 505 11.36 9.66 30.99
CA GLU A 505 11.05 11.08 30.89
C GLU A 505 12.32 11.89 30.63
N PHE A 506 12.21 12.88 29.74
CA PHE A 506 13.22 13.91 29.51
C PHE A 506 12.62 15.29 29.74
N ILE A 507 13.27 16.08 30.60
CA ILE A 507 12.96 17.49 30.86
C ILE A 507 14.17 18.31 30.42
N ALA A 508 14.04 18.99 29.29
CA ALA A 508 15.07 19.87 28.76
C ALA A 508 14.71 21.34 29.01
N ARG A 509 15.70 22.17 29.35
CA ARG A 509 15.54 23.62 29.44
C ARG A 509 16.62 24.34 28.65
N HIS A 510 16.24 25.38 27.95
CA HIS A 510 17.16 26.29 27.27
C HIS A 510 16.52 27.67 27.17
N ASP A 511 17.28 28.72 27.49
CA ASP A 511 16.83 30.12 27.38
C ASP A 511 15.51 30.42 28.14
N GLY A 512 15.34 29.83 29.32
CA GLY A 512 14.13 30.00 30.15
C GLY A 512 12.89 29.24 29.66
N ARG A 513 12.98 28.49 28.56
CA ARG A 513 11.92 27.61 28.06
C ARG A 513 12.19 26.16 28.46
N GLU A 514 11.12 25.40 28.64
CA GLU A 514 11.16 23.98 28.99
C GLU A 514 10.46 23.14 27.92
N TRP A 515 11.03 21.98 27.64
CA TRP A 515 10.46 20.95 26.78
C TRP A 515 10.48 19.62 27.51
N ARG A 516 9.33 18.96 27.51
CA ARG A 516 9.14 17.64 28.10
C ARG A 516 8.86 16.64 26.99
N SER A 517 9.50 15.48 27.06
CA SER A 517 9.10 14.32 26.28
C SER A 517 9.15 13.05 27.12
N VAL A 518 8.23 12.14 26.87
CA VAL A 518 8.17 10.86 27.56
C VAL A 518 8.20 9.76 26.51
N THR A 519 9.04 8.74 26.69
CA THR A 519 9.09 7.57 25.80
C THR A 519 8.57 6.35 26.55
N HIS A 520 7.45 5.81 26.09
CA HIS A 520 6.85 4.59 26.62
C HIS A 520 7.41 3.36 25.90
N PHE A 521 7.84 2.37 26.67
CA PHE A 521 8.37 1.12 26.17
C PHE A 521 7.38 -0.02 26.38
N PHE A 522 7.25 -0.88 25.36
CA PHE A 522 6.33 -2.02 25.35
C PHE A 522 7.07 -3.31 25.00
N GLU A 523 6.55 -4.46 25.46
CA GLU A 523 7.16 -5.76 25.19
C GLU A 523 6.96 -6.23 23.74
N LYS A 524 5.80 -5.92 23.15
CA LYS A 524 5.40 -6.41 21.82
C LYS A 524 5.14 -5.32 20.79
N TYR A 525 5.24 -4.06 21.19
CA TYR A 525 4.99 -2.91 20.32
C TYR A 525 6.24 -2.03 20.22
N PRO A 526 6.41 -1.29 19.11
CA PRO A 526 7.40 -0.23 19.04
C PRO A 526 7.20 0.76 20.18
N GLN A 527 8.32 1.28 20.70
CA GLN A 527 8.29 2.37 21.67
C GLN A 527 7.59 3.61 21.09
N ARG A 528 6.91 4.36 21.93
CA ARG A 528 6.17 5.57 21.54
C ARG A 528 6.70 6.76 22.34
N THR A 529 7.00 7.85 21.65
CA THR A 529 7.40 9.11 22.30
C THR A 529 6.28 10.13 22.23
N GLU A 530 5.98 10.74 23.37
CA GLU A 530 5.06 11.85 23.52
C GLU A 530 5.82 13.13 23.86
N GLY A 531 5.24 14.27 23.48
CA GLY A 531 5.84 15.60 23.69
C GLY A 531 6.63 16.13 22.49
N ALA A 532 6.87 17.44 22.50
CA ALA A 532 7.57 18.12 21.43
C ALA A 532 9.08 17.89 21.56
N VAL A 533 9.64 17.00 20.73
CA VAL A 533 11.08 16.71 20.69
C VAL A 533 11.85 17.91 20.12
N ARG A 534 12.93 18.27 20.83
CA ARG A 534 13.89 19.32 20.45
C ARG A 534 15.30 18.80 20.68
N SER A 535 16.24 19.33 19.91
CA SER A 535 17.68 19.19 20.15
C SER A 535 18.32 20.56 20.17
N LEU A 536 19.44 20.72 20.87
CA LEU A 536 20.09 22.01 21.01
C LEU A 536 20.67 22.46 19.67
N CYS A 537 21.49 21.61 19.09
CA CYS A 537 22.14 21.77 17.79
C CYS A 537 22.49 20.38 17.22
N PRO A 538 23.00 20.27 15.98
CA PRO A 538 23.43 18.99 15.44
C PRO A 538 24.50 18.31 16.31
N VAL A 539 24.37 17.00 16.54
CA VAL A 539 25.39 16.20 17.21
C VAL A 539 25.65 14.90 16.46
N VAL A 540 26.92 14.56 16.27
CA VAL A 540 27.34 13.31 15.65
C VAL A 540 28.31 12.61 16.58
N PHE A 541 28.12 11.32 16.80
CA PHE A 541 28.95 10.52 17.70
C PHE A 541 29.47 9.28 16.98
N SER A 542 30.79 9.21 16.77
CA SER A 542 31.51 8.02 16.30
C SER A 542 32.25 7.28 17.42
N SER A 543 32.18 5.95 17.42
CA SER A 543 32.96 5.05 18.26
C SER A 543 33.47 3.89 17.39
N PRO A 544 34.68 3.34 17.62
CA PRO A 544 35.20 2.23 16.80
C PRO A 544 34.54 0.88 17.07
N PHE A 545 33.86 0.71 18.21
CA PHE A 545 33.33 -0.59 18.64
C PHE A 545 31.99 -0.95 18.01
N ILE A 546 31.43 -0.04 17.22
CA ILE A 546 30.09 -0.13 16.64
C ILE A 546 30.22 0.36 15.22
N GLY A 547 29.80 -0.47 14.26
CA GLY A 547 29.74 -0.04 12.87
C GLY A 547 28.95 1.26 12.80
N LEU A 548 29.53 2.30 12.22
CA LEU A 548 28.80 3.54 11.94
C LEU A 548 27.53 3.16 11.18
N GLU A 549 26.36 3.56 11.70
CA GLU A 549 25.10 3.26 11.04
C GLU A 549 25.15 3.78 9.61
N MET A 550 24.93 2.89 8.64
CA MET A 550 25.02 3.24 7.22
C MET A 550 24.09 4.40 6.87
N GLU A 551 22.95 4.53 7.55
CA GLU A 551 22.03 5.66 7.39
C GLU A 551 22.66 6.99 7.83
N MET A 552 23.26 7.07 9.02
CA MET A 552 23.98 8.26 9.49
C MET A 552 25.14 8.62 8.54
N LEU A 553 25.89 7.63 8.06
CA LEU A 553 26.99 7.87 7.12
C LEU A 553 26.50 8.40 5.77
N ARG A 554 25.35 7.94 5.28
CA ARG A 554 24.72 8.48 4.06
C ARG A 554 24.31 9.93 4.25
N GLU A 555 23.65 10.26 5.36
CA GLU A 555 23.29 11.65 5.67
C GLU A 555 24.53 12.56 5.76
N CYS A 556 25.60 12.09 6.41
CA CYS A 556 26.86 12.82 6.50
C CYS A 556 27.53 12.96 5.12
N HIS A 557 27.48 11.91 4.30
CA HIS A 557 27.97 11.96 2.91
C HIS A 557 27.22 13.01 2.10
N ASP A 558 25.89 13.02 2.12
CA ASP A 558 25.09 13.94 1.31
C ASP A 558 25.39 15.40 1.68
N LYS A 559 25.46 15.69 2.99
CA LYS A 559 25.91 17.02 3.47
C LYS A 559 27.35 17.33 3.06
N SER A 560 28.24 16.33 3.05
CA SER A 560 29.64 16.53 2.64
C SER A 560 29.78 16.86 1.15
N VAL A 561 28.87 16.35 0.31
CA VAL A 561 28.78 16.69 -1.10
C VAL A 561 28.21 18.09 -1.25
N GLU A 562 27.10 18.40 -0.56
CA GLU A 562 26.44 19.71 -0.57
C GLU A 562 27.40 20.85 -0.17
N PHE A 563 28.16 20.68 0.92
CA PHE A 563 29.08 21.69 1.43
C PHE A 563 30.52 21.54 0.91
N GLY A 564 30.75 20.63 -0.05
CA GLY A 564 32.02 20.43 -0.73
C GLY A 564 33.19 20.02 0.18
N SER A 565 32.95 19.32 1.29
CA SER A 565 34.03 18.75 2.12
C SER A 565 34.48 17.38 1.69
N LYS A 566 33.64 16.61 0.98
CA LYS A 566 34.06 15.32 0.42
C LYS A 566 35.36 15.47 -0.37
N LYS A 567 35.46 16.53 -1.17
CA LYS A 567 36.66 16.84 -1.96
C LYS A 567 37.88 17.07 -1.06
N ILE A 568 37.76 17.83 0.03
CA ILE A 568 38.85 18.05 0.99
C ILE A 568 39.34 16.72 1.57
N VAL A 569 38.41 15.84 1.98
CA VAL A 569 38.74 14.54 2.56
C VAL A 569 39.40 13.61 1.55
N VAL A 570 38.88 13.56 0.31
CA VAL A 570 39.47 12.76 -0.77
C VAL A 570 40.84 13.28 -1.17
N ASP A 571 41.01 14.60 -1.29
CA ASP A 571 42.31 15.23 -1.61
C ASP A 571 43.32 15.00 -0.48
N PHE A 572 42.88 15.01 0.78
CA PHE A 572 43.71 14.63 1.93
C PHE A 572 44.17 13.18 1.86
N ILE A 573 43.25 12.25 1.60
CA ILE A 573 43.56 10.82 1.43
C ILE A 573 44.55 10.64 0.28
N ARG A 574 44.32 11.30 -0.87
CA ARG A 574 45.22 11.25 -2.02
C ARG A 574 46.62 11.74 -1.68
N LYS A 575 46.73 12.84 -0.93
CA LYS A 575 48.02 13.47 -0.63
C LYS A 575 48.82 12.75 0.45
N HIS A 576 48.14 12.20 1.46
CA HIS A 576 48.81 11.73 2.68
C HIS A 576 48.64 10.24 2.97
N VAL A 577 47.68 9.54 2.35
CA VAL A 577 47.39 8.12 2.60
C VAL A 577 47.74 7.26 1.40
N ASP A 578 47.15 7.56 0.24
CA ASP A 578 47.29 6.77 -0.99
C ASP A 578 47.11 7.66 -2.23
N SER A 579 48.21 7.92 -2.94
CA SER A 579 48.26 8.79 -4.12
C SER A 579 47.47 8.27 -5.32
N GLY A 580 47.13 6.97 -5.36
CA GLY A 580 46.35 6.40 -6.45
C GLY A 580 44.85 6.69 -6.34
N VAL A 581 44.36 7.12 -5.16
CA VAL A 581 42.94 7.41 -4.93
C VAL A 581 42.49 8.65 -5.71
N GLN A 582 41.60 8.46 -6.68
CA GLN A 582 40.99 9.54 -7.46
C GLN A 582 39.73 10.08 -6.78
N ASN A 583 38.84 9.22 -6.34
CA ASN A 583 37.54 9.63 -5.79
C ASN A 583 36.94 8.50 -4.93
N ILE A 584 36.04 8.87 -4.02
CA ILE A 584 35.25 7.92 -3.22
C ILE A 584 33.78 8.33 -3.36
N GLU A 585 32.94 7.39 -3.80
CA GLU A 585 31.53 7.65 -4.12
C GLU A 585 30.61 6.61 -3.50
N LEU A 586 29.48 7.09 -2.98
CA LEU A 586 28.37 6.24 -2.55
C LEU A 586 27.58 5.80 -3.79
N VAL A 587 27.46 4.49 -4.00
CA VAL A 587 26.68 3.92 -5.12
C VAL A 587 25.32 3.39 -4.65
N LYS A 588 24.44 3.05 -5.59
CA LYS A 588 23.04 2.64 -5.32
C LYS A 588 22.88 1.43 -4.39
N ASP A 589 23.88 0.55 -4.32
CA ASP A 589 23.89 -0.60 -3.39
C ASP A 589 24.17 -0.20 -1.93
N GLY A 590 24.40 1.10 -1.68
CA GLY A 590 24.61 1.66 -0.36
C GLY A 590 26.05 1.59 0.14
N ARG A 591 27.01 1.23 -0.71
CA ARG A 591 28.42 1.09 -0.35
C ARG A 591 29.27 2.21 -0.96
N PHE A 592 30.41 2.48 -0.33
CA PHE A 592 31.40 3.41 -0.86
C PHE A 592 32.36 2.69 -1.80
N ARG A 593 32.52 3.21 -3.01
CA ARG A 593 33.42 2.69 -4.05
C ARG A 593 34.55 3.66 -4.28
N VAL A 594 35.76 3.15 -4.43
CA VAL A 594 36.97 3.96 -4.61
C VAL A 594 37.42 3.88 -6.06
N SER A 595 37.47 5.02 -6.73
CA SER A 595 38.14 5.16 -8.03
C SER A 595 39.64 5.29 -7.79
N HIS A 596 40.46 4.44 -8.42
CA HIS A 596 41.89 4.35 -8.18
C HIS A 596 42.67 4.23 -9.50
N ASN A 597 43.80 4.91 -9.64
CA ASN A 597 44.60 4.94 -10.88
C ASN A 597 45.05 3.54 -11.34
N ASP A 598 45.45 2.70 -10.39
CA ASP A 598 46.05 1.39 -10.67
C ASP A 598 45.03 0.24 -10.78
N LEU A 599 43.72 0.52 -10.68
CA LEU A 599 42.68 -0.51 -10.67
C LEU A 599 41.65 -0.26 -11.78
N GLU A 600 41.39 -1.27 -12.60
CA GLU A 600 40.41 -1.17 -13.70
C GLU A 600 38.96 -1.04 -13.23
N ARG A 601 38.65 -1.53 -12.03
CA ARG A 601 37.31 -1.45 -11.42
C ARG A 601 37.42 -0.71 -10.10
N ALA A 602 36.33 -0.05 -9.69
CA ALA A 602 36.24 0.60 -8.39
C ALA A 602 35.95 -0.43 -7.28
N PRO A 603 36.95 -0.87 -6.49
CA PRO A 603 36.71 -1.72 -5.33
C PRO A 603 35.86 -1.00 -4.27
N ASP A 604 35.32 -1.81 -3.37
CA ASP A 604 34.65 -1.33 -2.16
C ASP A 604 35.67 -0.71 -1.20
N LEU A 605 35.31 0.39 -0.52
CA LEU A 605 36.16 1.06 0.47
C LEU A 605 36.61 0.09 1.59
N THR A 606 35.80 -0.92 1.89
CA THR A 606 36.15 -1.98 2.86
C THR A 606 37.37 -2.81 2.46
N GLN A 607 37.77 -2.79 1.18
CA GLN A 607 38.98 -3.48 0.69
C GLN A 607 40.26 -2.67 0.91
N PHE A 608 40.18 -1.39 1.30
CA PHE A 608 41.33 -0.57 1.66
C PHE A 608 41.63 -0.68 3.15
N GLY A 609 42.82 -0.24 3.56
CA GLY A 609 43.23 -0.28 4.97
C GLY A 609 42.27 0.46 5.90
N ALA A 610 42.03 -0.09 7.10
CA ALA A 610 41.09 0.44 8.08
C ALA A 610 41.36 1.92 8.45
N GLY A 611 42.62 2.36 8.39
CA GLY A 611 42.98 3.77 8.59
C GLY A 611 42.40 4.71 7.53
N MET A 612 42.43 4.32 6.24
CA MET A 612 41.80 5.10 5.16
C MET A 612 40.29 5.17 5.35
N GLN A 613 39.65 4.04 5.69
CA GLN A 613 38.21 3.98 5.98
C GLN A 613 37.84 4.91 7.15
N ARG A 614 38.64 4.87 8.24
CA ARG A 614 38.43 5.70 9.43
C ARG A 614 38.58 7.19 9.13
N ILE A 615 39.62 7.58 8.40
CA ILE A 615 39.88 8.97 7.99
C ILE A 615 38.74 9.49 7.11
N PHE A 616 38.36 8.70 6.09
CA PHE A 616 37.25 9.07 5.20
C PHE A 616 35.97 9.29 6.01
N ASN A 617 35.59 8.32 6.84
CA ASN A 617 34.39 8.38 7.64
C ASN A 617 34.40 9.59 8.59
N ILE A 618 35.47 9.81 9.36
CA ILE A 618 35.62 10.98 10.24
C ILE A 618 35.43 12.28 9.47
N GLY A 619 36.03 12.39 8.28
CA GLY A 619 35.91 13.57 7.43
C GLY A 619 34.45 13.88 7.03
N LEU A 620 33.64 12.84 6.77
CA LEU A 620 32.22 13.02 6.47
C LEU A 620 31.43 13.53 7.69
N LEU A 621 31.78 13.08 8.90
CA LEU A 621 31.02 13.42 10.12
C LEU A 621 30.98 14.91 10.41
N PHE A 622 32.01 15.67 10.03
CA PHE A 622 32.04 17.13 10.22
C PHE A 622 30.91 17.84 9.46
N ALA A 623 30.59 17.38 8.26
CA ALA A 623 29.46 17.93 7.51
C ALA A 623 28.12 17.61 8.20
N GLY A 624 28.00 16.41 8.77
CA GLY A 624 26.88 15.99 9.60
C GLY A 624 26.67 16.88 10.83
N ALA A 625 27.77 17.25 11.50
CA ALA A 625 27.82 17.99 12.75
C ALA A 625 27.90 19.52 12.59
N ARG A 626 27.79 20.05 11.36
CA ARG A 626 27.94 21.48 11.05
C ARG A 626 27.19 22.38 12.04
N ASN A 627 27.87 23.42 12.54
CA ASN A 627 27.37 24.38 13.56
C ASN A 627 27.03 23.73 14.92
N GLY A 628 27.54 22.53 15.19
CA GLY A 628 27.16 21.74 16.35
C GLY A 628 28.34 21.02 16.98
N VAL A 629 28.13 19.78 17.40
CA VAL A 629 29.07 19.01 18.22
C VAL A 629 29.45 17.69 17.54
N LEU A 630 30.74 17.40 17.48
CA LEU A 630 31.28 16.12 17.02
C LEU A 630 31.99 15.39 18.16
N LEU A 631 31.55 14.17 18.43
CA LEU A 631 32.07 13.31 19.49
C LEU A 631 32.78 12.12 18.84
N ILE A 632 34.08 11.95 19.11
CA ILE A 632 34.85 10.82 18.58
C ILE A 632 35.50 10.10 19.74
N ASP A 633 35.03 8.88 19.99
CA ASP A 633 35.67 7.96 20.92
C ASP A 633 36.85 7.28 20.22
N GLU A 634 37.97 7.17 20.93
CA GLU A 634 39.23 6.58 20.46
C GLU A 634 39.60 7.05 19.06
N ILE A 635 39.94 8.34 18.97
CA ILE A 635 40.24 9.00 17.69
C ILE A 635 41.40 8.32 16.95
N GLU A 636 42.39 7.80 17.68
CA GLU A 636 43.56 7.12 17.12
C GLU A 636 43.28 5.74 16.54
N ASN A 637 42.12 5.13 16.83
CA ASN A 637 41.90 3.73 16.51
C ASN A 637 42.00 3.49 14.98
N ALA A 638 42.73 2.45 14.59
CA ALA A 638 43.09 2.09 13.22
C ALA A 638 43.94 3.12 12.44
N ILE A 639 44.36 4.23 13.05
CA ILE A 639 45.22 5.24 12.43
C ILE A 639 46.67 5.00 12.87
N HIS A 640 47.57 4.84 11.92
CA HIS A 640 48.99 4.67 12.20
C HIS A 640 49.59 5.93 12.86
N ALA A 641 50.46 5.77 13.87
CA ALA A 641 50.97 6.90 14.66
C ALA A 641 51.63 8.01 13.82
N ALA A 642 52.36 7.64 12.76
CA ALA A 642 52.99 8.60 11.84
C ALA A 642 51.99 9.49 11.08
N MET A 643 50.72 9.08 10.98
CA MET A 643 49.67 9.81 10.29
C MET A 643 48.90 10.76 11.20
N LEU A 644 49.03 10.63 12.52
CA LEU A 644 48.29 11.44 13.49
C LEU A 644 48.48 12.95 13.27
N PRO A 645 49.69 13.50 13.02
CA PRO A 645 49.84 14.94 12.76
C PRO A 645 49.04 15.43 11.54
N ASN A 646 48.98 14.63 10.47
CA ASN A 646 48.22 14.97 9.28
C ASN A 646 46.71 14.91 9.57
N VAL A 647 46.25 13.88 10.29
CA VAL A 647 44.82 13.74 10.66
C VAL A 647 44.38 14.86 11.60
N VAL A 648 45.23 15.26 12.54
CA VAL A 648 45.01 16.41 13.42
C VAL A 648 44.84 17.69 12.60
N SER A 649 45.66 17.88 11.56
CA SER A 649 45.53 19.02 10.64
C SER A 649 44.24 18.98 9.81
N LEU A 650 43.75 17.79 9.43
CA LEU A 650 42.45 17.65 8.76
C LEU A 650 41.29 17.99 9.72
N ILE A 651 41.36 17.52 10.98
CA ILE A 651 40.38 17.85 12.03
C ILE A 651 40.34 19.36 12.26
N ASP A 652 41.51 19.99 12.28
CA ASP A 652 41.67 21.44 12.41
C ASP A 652 40.88 22.18 11.31
N GLU A 653 41.20 21.89 10.05
CA GLU A 653 40.58 22.49 8.87
C GLU A 653 39.05 22.27 8.85
N LEU A 654 38.60 21.04 9.11
CA LEU A 654 37.18 20.71 9.07
C LEU A 654 36.41 21.32 10.26
N SER A 655 37.03 21.40 11.44
CA SER A 655 36.41 22.03 12.63
C SER A 655 36.13 23.50 12.40
N GLU A 656 37.02 24.22 11.71
CA GLU A 656 36.84 25.63 11.36
C GLU A 656 35.84 25.80 10.22
N LYS A 657 36.00 25.02 9.13
CA LYS A 657 35.13 25.10 7.96
C LYS A 657 33.66 24.88 8.31
N PHE A 658 33.38 23.94 9.21
CA PHE A 658 32.01 23.58 9.60
C PHE A 658 31.55 24.21 10.90
N TYR A 659 32.43 24.95 11.59
CA TYR A 659 32.18 25.52 12.90
C TYR A 659 31.66 24.47 13.88
N VAL A 660 32.48 23.45 14.19
CA VAL A 660 32.09 22.25 14.95
C VAL A 660 32.93 22.10 16.21
N GLN A 661 32.29 21.99 17.37
CA GLN A 661 32.95 21.67 18.64
C GLN A 661 33.26 20.18 18.74
N VAL A 662 34.55 19.87 18.84
CA VAL A 662 35.03 18.50 18.85
C VAL A 662 35.33 18.06 20.28
N PHE A 663 34.80 16.91 20.67
CA PHE A 663 35.14 16.22 21.91
C PHE A 663 35.72 14.85 21.56
N LEU A 664 36.95 14.62 22.01
CA LEU A 664 37.76 13.48 21.62
C LEU A 664 38.16 12.70 22.85
N THR A 665 38.22 11.37 22.75
CA THR A 665 38.92 10.55 23.74
C THR A 665 40.12 9.88 23.09
N SER A 666 41.18 9.68 23.87
CA SER A 666 42.34 8.95 23.40
C SER A 666 43.02 8.18 24.53
N HIS A 667 43.56 7.02 24.17
CA HIS A 667 44.47 6.20 24.97
C HIS A 667 45.92 6.26 24.44
N SER A 668 46.18 6.94 23.33
CA SER A 668 47.50 7.06 22.71
C SER A 668 48.22 8.34 23.15
N LYS A 669 49.46 8.19 23.64
CA LYS A 669 50.34 9.33 23.91
C LYS A 669 50.71 10.03 22.62
N GLU A 670 51.00 9.27 21.56
CA GLU A 670 51.34 9.80 20.24
C GLU A 670 50.22 10.67 19.68
N CYS A 671 48.96 10.30 19.93
CA CYS A 671 47.80 11.11 19.56
C CYS A 671 47.72 12.40 20.37
N ILE A 672 47.86 12.33 21.69
CA ILE A 672 47.87 13.50 22.57
C ILE A 672 48.99 14.48 22.17
N ASP A 673 50.18 13.94 21.92
CA ASP A 673 51.35 14.70 21.49
C ASP A 673 51.11 15.37 20.13
N ALA A 674 50.46 14.68 19.17
CA ALA A 674 50.12 15.24 17.87
C ALA A 674 49.16 16.44 17.98
N PHE A 675 48.14 16.36 18.86
CA PHE A 675 47.23 17.48 19.12
C PHE A 675 47.95 18.66 19.79
N ALA A 676 48.81 18.40 20.78
CA ALA A 676 49.51 19.46 21.50
C ALA A 676 50.61 20.15 20.65
N ARG A 677 51.24 19.41 19.73
CA ARG A 677 52.27 19.93 18.82
C ARG A 677 51.71 20.67 17.61
N CYS A 678 50.44 20.50 17.27
CA CYS A 678 49.79 21.21 16.16
C CYS A 678 49.59 22.69 16.51
N ASP A 679 50.33 23.59 15.86
CA ASP A 679 50.35 25.03 16.17
C ASP A 679 48.99 25.71 16.01
N SER A 680 48.19 25.31 15.01
CA SER A 680 46.87 25.90 14.76
C SER A 680 45.80 25.41 15.75
N ILE A 681 45.94 24.18 16.28
CA ILE A 681 45.03 23.65 17.30
C ILE A 681 45.40 24.10 18.71
N ARG A 682 46.69 24.29 19.00
CA ARG A 682 47.18 24.58 20.37
C ARG A 682 46.41 25.71 21.08
N PRO A 683 46.07 26.86 20.44
CA PRO A 683 45.31 27.94 21.08
C PRO A 683 43.85 27.60 21.39
N LYS A 684 43.31 26.57 20.72
CA LYS A 684 41.90 26.14 20.80
C LYS A 684 41.74 24.72 21.35
N LEU A 685 42.77 24.20 22.02
CA LEU A 685 42.81 22.90 22.68
C LEU A 685 42.61 23.04 24.19
N ALA A 686 41.66 22.29 24.72
CA ALA A 686 41.53 22.01 26.15
C ALA A 686 41.68 20.50 26.36
N ALA A 687 42.66 20.09 27.16
CA ALA A 687 42.82 18.68 27.49
C ALA A 687 42.55 18.39 28.96
N TYR A 688 41.88 17.27 29.19
CA TYR A 688 41.38 16.84 30.49
C TYR A 688 41.98 15.47 30.80
N ALA A 689 42.83 15.41 31.82
CA ALA A 689 43.33 14.16 32.38
C ALA A 689 42.35 13.67 33.45
N LEU A 690 41.61 12.60 33.15
CA LEU A 690 40.67 11.97 34.09
C LEU A 690 41.43 11.17 35.14
N LEU A 691 41.10 11.41 36.41
CA LEU A 691 41.75 10.79 37.55
C LEU A 691 40.85 9.72 38.15
N ASP A 692 41.45 8.60 38.54
CA ASP A 692 40.80 7.54 39.31
C ASP A 692 40.94 7.82 40.82
N ARG A 693 40.43 8.98 41.27
CA ARG A 693 40.50 9.41 42.69
C ARG A 693 39.18 10.02 43.15
N HIS A 694 38.82 9.76 44.41
CA HIS A 694 37.53 10.19 45.00
C HIS A 694 37.34 11.72 45.10
N GLU A 695 38.41 12.50 45.31
CA GLU A 695 38.31 13.94 45.61
C GLU A 695 38.36 14.87 44.39
N LYS A 696 39.13 14.50 43.35
CA LYS A 696 39.28 15.32 42.13
C LYS A 696 39.18 14.42 40.91
N LYS A 697 38.11 14.61 40.14
CA LYS A 697 37.75 13.72 39.02
C LYS A 697 38.55 13.99 37.74
N TYR A 698 39.15 15.18 37.59
CA TYR A 698 40.03 15.50 36.46
C TYR A 698 41.03 16.65 36.73
N LEU A 699 42.06 16.77 35.87
CA LEU A 699 42.94 17.94 35.73
C LEU A 699 42.82 18.53 34.33
N ARG A 700 42.72 19.85 34.21
CA ARG A 700 42.63 20.56 32.93
C ARG A 700 43.93 21.26 32.59
N PHE A 701 44.28 21.21 31.32
CA PHE A 701 45.45 21.85 30.73
C PHE A 701 45.01 22.54 29.42
N ASP A 702 45.44 23.78 29.21
CA ASP A 702 45.38 24.40 27.88
C ASP A 702 46.49 23.83 26.96
N GLY A 703 46.32 23.99 25.65
CA GLY A 703 47.28 23.45 24.68
C GLY A 703 48.72 23.96 24.87
N GLU A 704 48.90 25.24 25.21
CA GLU A 704 50.24 25.83 25.44
C GLU A 704 50.94 25.23 26.65
N ARG A 705 50.19 24.93 27.71
CA ARG A 705 50.71 24.27 28.89
C ARG A 705 51.10 22.83 28.59
N ILE A 706 50.32 22.10 27.80
CA ILE A 706 50.65 20.71 27.43
C ILE A 706 51.90 20.69 26.57
N ALA A 707 51.99 21.54 25.53
CA ALA A 707 53.16 21.63 24.67
C ALA A 707 54.44 21.90 25.49
N ARG A 708 54.40 22.89 26.40
CA ARG A 708 55.54 23.17 27.31
C ARG A 708 55.89 22.00 28.24
N LEU A 709 54.91 21.24 28.71
CA LEU A 709 55.15 20.08 29.56
C LEU A 709 55.70 18.88 28.76
N LEU A 710 55.27 18.72 27.51
CA LEU A 710 55.81 17.72 26.60
C LEU A 710 57.28 18.02 26.27
N ASP A 711 57.59 19.27 25.94
CA ASP A 711 58.95 19.66 25.57
C ASP A 711 59.92 19.62 26.77
N SER A 712 59.43 19.88 27.99
CA SER A 712 60.28 19.93 29.18
C SER A 712 60.50 18.58 29.86
N ILE A 713 59.47 17.72 29.95
CA ILE A 713 59.53 16.48 30.74
C ILE A 713 58.87 15.27 30.05
N ASP A 714 58.54 15.35 28.76
CA ASP A 714 57.79 14.30 28.03
C ASP A 714 56.49 13.90 28.74
N PHE A 715 55.75 14.90 29.23
CA PHE A 715 54.58 14.71 30.09
C PHE A 715 53.48 13.84 29.45
N ASP A 716 53.06 12.78 30.14
CA ASP A 716 51.96 11.91 29.70
C ASP A 716 50.63 12.29 30.37
N LEU A 717 49.74 12.90 29.60
CA LEU A 717 48.40 13.32 30.04
C LEU A 717 47.52 12.15 30.53
N ARG A 718 47.81 10.90 30.13
CA ARG A 718 47.02 9.71 30.52
C ARG A 718 47.24 9.32 31.99
N GLY A 719 48.29 9.84 32.63
CA GLY A 719 48.60 9.57 34.04
C GLY A 719 49.50 8.34 34.27
N GLY A 720 50.34 7.98 33.30
CA GLY A 720 51.18 6.78 33.32
C GLY A 720 52.68 7.02 33.51
N LYS A 721 53.12 7.37 34.73
CA LYS A 721 54.34 6.85 35.39
C LYS A 721 54.52 7.49 36.78
N LYS A 722 54.44 6.64 37.82
CA LYS A 722 55.31 6.82 38.99
C LYS A 722 56.75 6.59 38.48
N ARG A 723 57.56 7.63 38.51
CA ARG A 723 58.98 7.48 38.86
C ARG A 723 59.28 8.52 39.92
#